data_AF-A0AAW0X9L8-F1
#
_entry.id   AF-A0AAW0X9L8-F1
#
_cell.length_a   1.000
_cell.length_b   1.000
_cell.length_c   1.000
_cell.angle_alpha   90.00
_cell.angle_beta   90.00
_cell.angle_gamma   90.00
#
_symmetry.space_group_name_H-M   'P 1'
#
loop_
_entity.id
_entity.type
_entity.pdbx_description
1 polymer ?
#
loop_
_entity_poly.entity_id
_entity_poly.type
_entity_poly.pdbx_seq_one_letter_code
_entity_poly.pdbx_strand_id
1 'polypeptide(L)'
;QESPASDTEMPRGRPFHRSISVTVGTSGQDWSSAAASASASQVEHDHKATVILRKRNNSSGENAVDSGGSSLLVHPSAALERLAGCIERGGGPAGDPGGRARQVIIRPIMAFIFQNHDLETLAFAMRHATRKAAARVYAMQALNWLLRSVTQPTCLHDLLWCFVAALTPSNPPIQPPSDDHNPQDHPHLRDKSHDLDGDMVVLEHPLSDVTLAGDAVHPLPRTFHQLLQTVADLMMLLPPGSPLQMMAVRCWGLRFTPTDHDFLHQSHVFSNISKILSRSEEVLGAGEEGVTSMYESHGPVTSIVECLQDLMSECEIRASSRQAMVPSLTDSSTETFWESGDEDRNKTKALTITCPSSVRPQTVYVHIDNCRDLGNKVSSVVFKCGGASDDMVIVKKVDVESRFTGWIHAVLPSDLISTIVIEIRGPDQSVRVRQVRALGTGDGEGGMSSRPLRQHSPLTIQHRACEQETLKVFRLITGQVFGRLIITAESGNRGGEAGDVCAGHIETGEEQERNNDLREHMVGILFSRSKLTHLQKQVCAHIVQAIRKETVRAREEWEAGLSCGGLGTPATPEEGQNNPPDTYCFEMLSMVLALSGSAVGRAHLAQQDRLLRHLLSLLHTGSARVQRQVVALFRRMLADVPPQSLALIVGVDVLPAQDYAILHAATKDDESTFDIHKQGILDVFLAVIAKALTVQLKTKGSEGSKSVMSQGKGGVTSVTLATTMPTPTASSPRWWLQGSATQKQADLIISLIRDMTMGKLSDAWAKVSKAAIAENIINLTRLNEGDRSCAATCLATPTLWLALASLCVLHPDHVDALSSQHWQATTTSGDPHNPEPRPTCENHDDGETPAMILCEECGSNLCGECDRILHLHRRTRLHHRTVFRQEQEAIKVDLHEGCGRTKLFWLLALADSTTLKAMLELRGENQQSRGAVATSACRFCGAPAQPSLLSPAPVCQDQDCQEYNREACVRTHDCGHLCGGLKGESSCLPCLHGCSNTPSLKQDADDMCMICFSEALSAAPAIQLECGHVFHAHCCRTVLTRRWPGPRITFTFSLCPICKVRVTHGVLAELLGPISALYEDVRRKALMRLEYEGLHRAEAISTPGARYYNNPAAYAMDRYAYYVCFKCNKAYYGGEARCDVEAGLGDEYDPRELVCGACSDVSRAQMCPKHGTDFLEYKCRYCCSVAVFFCFGTTHFCNACHDDFQRVTNIPKAELPHCPAGPRAQQLEGEECPLHVQHPPTGEEFALGCGVCRNAHTF
;
A
#
# COMPACT_ATOMS: atom_id res chain seq x y z
N GLN A 1 -10.61 52.00 -51.50
CA GLN A 1 -9.70 51.30 -50.58
C GLN A 1 -10.05 51.79 -49.19
N GLU A 2 -10.57 50.86 -48.38
CA GLU A 2 -10.89 50.87 -46.93
C GLU A 2 -11.57 52.10 -46.28
N SER A 3 -12.69 51.83 -45.59
CA SER A 3 -13.63 52.77 -44.94
C SER A 3 -14.15 52.20 -43.59
N PRO A 4 -14.75 53.01 -42.67
CA PRO A 4 -14.36 53.08 -41.25
C PRO A 4 -15.50 53.17 -40.17
N ALA A 5 -15.12 53.47 -38.90
CA ALA A 5 -15.79 54.32 -37.85
C ALA A 5 -17.07 53.81 -37.11
N SER A 6 -17.55 54.35 -35.97
CA SER A 6 -17.05 54.91 -34.66
C SER A 6 -18.29 55.27 -33.78
N ASP A 7 -18.10 55.40 -32.44
CA ASP A 7 -18.92 56.09 -31.39
C ASP A 7 -20.31 55.52 -30.94
N THR A 8 -20.81 55.60 -29.68
CA THR A 8 -20.93 56.74 -28.71
C THR A 8 -21.42 56.30 -27.27
N GLU A 9 -21.35 57.20 -26.27
CA GLU A 9 -21.57 57.07 -24.79
C GLU A 9 -23.03 57.23 -24.22
N MET A 10 -23.31 56.62 -23.02
CA MET A 10 -24.09 56.94 -21.74
C MET A 10 -25.30 57.95 -21.71
N PRO A 11 -26.18 58.13 -20.63
CA PRO A 11 -26.36 57.56 -19.25
C PRO A 11 -27.84 57.41 -18.65
N ARG A 12 -27.97 57.09 -17.32
CA ARG A 12 -29.10 57.28 -16.32
C ARG A 12 -30.30 56.30 -16.37
N GLY A 13 -30.98 55.85 -15.30
CA GLY A 13 -31.00 56.06 -13.83
C GLY A 13 -32.37 55.55 -13.27
N ARG A 14 -32.34 54.72 -12.21
CA ARG A 14 -33.39 53.98 -11.41
C ARG A 14 -34.73 54.73 -11.10
N PRO A 15 -35.89 54.09 -10.68
CA PRO A 15 -36.02 53.06 -9.59
C PRO A 15 -37.17 51.99 -9.57
N PHE A 16 -36.98 50.95 -8.71
CA PHE A 16 -37.89 50.11 -7.84
C PHE A 16 -39.30 49.63 -8.31
N HIS A 17 -39.89 48.46 -7.99
CA HIS A 17 -39.84 47.52 -6.84
C HIS A 17 -40.59 46.17 -7.16
N ARG A 18 -40.10 45.04 -6.56
CA ARG A 18 -40.78 43.75 -6.15
C ARG A 18 -41.30 42.77 -7.24
N SER A 19 -41.16 41.44 -7.19
CA SER A 19 -40.43 40.45 -6.34
C SER A 19 -40.67 39.01 -6.88
N ILE A 20 -39.60 38.18 -6.96
CA ILE A 20 -39.49 36.70 -6.70
C ILE A 20 -40.25 35.73 -7.66
N SER A 21 -39.69 34.65 -8.24
CA SER A 21 -38.38 33.95 -8.24
C SER A 21 -38.33 32.95 -9.41
N VAL A 22 -37.17 32.79 -10.08
CA VAL A 22 -36.87 31.75 -11.06
C VAL A 22 -35.48 31.17 -10.76
N THR A 23 -35.36 29.85 -10.74
CA THR A 23 -34.13 29.06 -10.88
C THR A 23 -33.85 28.80 -12.35
N VAL A 24 -32.68 29.22 -12.88
CA VAL A 24 -32.05 28.61 -14.09
C VAL A 24 -30.53 28.85 -14.06
N GLY A 25 -29.74 27.81 -14.36
CA GLY A 25 -28.32 27.89 -14.72
C GLY A 25 -28.09 28.17 -16.21
N THR A 26 -27.05 28.95 -16.50
CA THR A 26 -26.48 29.44 -17.78
C THR A 26 -26.03 28.31 -18.74
N SER A 27 -25.96 28.42 -20.09
CA SER A 27 -26.07 29.53 -21.06
C SER A 27 -26.02 29.00 -22.51
N GLY A 28 -26.72 29.65 -23.45
CA GLY A 28 -26.36 29.62 -24.89
C GLY A 28 -27.50 29.73 -25.90
N GLN A 29 -27.86 30.97 -26.27
CA GLN A 29 -28.47 31.42 -27.54
C GLN A 29 -29.89 30.99 -27.94
N ASP A 30 -30.66 32.04 -28.29
CA ASP A 30 -31.75 32.17 -29.26
C ASP A 30 -32.88 31.11 -29.17
N TRP A 31 -34.16 31.43 -29.06
CA TRP A 31 -35.04 32.29 -29.85
C TRP A 31 -36.19 32.68 -28.89
N SER A 32 -36.91 33.79 -28.99
CA SER A 32 -37.66 34.23 -30.16
C SER A 32 -38.31 35.58 -29.86
N SER A 33 -38.23 36.49 -30.82
CA SER A 33 -39.09 37.65 -30.92
C SER A 33 -40.55 37.22 -31.18
N ALA A 34 -41.46 37.90 -30.51
CA ALA A 34 -42.86 38.14 -30.87
C ALA A 34 -43.82 36.94 -31.00
N ALA A 35 -44.78 36.86 -30.08
CA ALA A 35 -46.13 36.44 -30.42
C ALA A 35 -47.07 37.64 -30.23
N ALA A 36 -47.54 38.22 -31.34
CA ALA A 36 -48.76 39.02 -31.37
C ALA A 36 -49.28 39.08 -32.81
N SER A 37 -50.24 38.21 -33.13
CA SER A 37 -51.49 38.59 -33.81
C SER A 37 -52.27 37.35 -34.22
N ALA A 38 -53.45 37.19 -33.64
CA ALA A 38 -54.52 36.31 -34.11
C ALA A 38 -55.00 36.73 -35.50
N SER A 39 -55.38 35.76 -36.35
CA SER A 39 -56.64 35.80 -37.11
C SER A 39 -56.88 34.56 -37.98
N ALA A 40 -58.14 34.10 -37.95
CA ALA A 40 -58.90 33.43 -39.02
C ALA A 40 -58.53 31.96 -39.34
N SER A 41 -59.38 30.99 -38.95
CA SER A 41 -60.41 30.34 -39.81
C SER A 41 -59.80 29.17 -40.60
N GLN A 42 -60.29 27.94 -40.67
CA GLN A 42 -61.65 27.38 -40.60
C GLN A 42 -61.50 25.83 -40.75
N VAL A 43 -62.38 25.04 -40.10
CA VAL A 43 -63.15 23.87 -40.69
C VAL A 43 -62.32 22.61 -41.10
N GLU A 44 -62.62 21.35 -40.75
CA GLU A 44 -63.80 20.63 -40.21
C GLU A 44 -63.46 19.17 -39.74
N HIS A 45 -64.28 18.65 -38.80
CA HIS A 45 -64.74 17.26 -38.53
C HIS A 45 -63.75 16.07 -38.34
N ASP A 46 -63.88 15.12 -37.39
CA ASP A 46 -65.03 14.70 -36.56
C ASP A 46 -64.68 13.81 -35.32
N HIS A 47 -65.58 13.85 -34.32
CA HIS A 47 -65.89 12.90 -33.21
C HIS A 47 -64.79 12.37 -32.24
N LYS A 48 -64.48 13.00 -31.09
CA LYS A 48 -65.18 13.10 -29.76
C LYS A 48 -65.41 11.78 -28.98
N ALA A 49 -64.41 11.40 -28.16
CA ALA A 49 -64.60 10.76 -26.86
C ALA A 49 -64.16 11.73 -25.74
N THR A 50 -65.01 11.88 -24.74
CA THR A 50 -65.05 12.94 -23.73
C THR A 50 -63.83 12.94 -22.79
N VAL A 51 -63.01 13.99 -22.81
CA VAL A 51 -62.04 14.24 -21.72
C VAL A 51 -62.79 14.81 -20.53
N ILE A 52 -63.07 13.93 -19.58
CA ILE A 52 -63.54 14.28 -18.24
C ILE A 52 -62.45 15.13 -17.59
N LEU A 53 -62.74 16.41 -17.36
CA LEU A 53 -62.15 17.16 -16.26
C LEU A 53 -62.38 16.37 -14.98
N ARG A 54 -61.39 15.59 -14.52
CA ARG A 54 -61.38 15.11 -13.13
C ARG A 54 -61.12 16.31 -12.23
N LYS A 55 -62.24 16.93 -11.88
CA LYS A 55 -62.46 17.88 -10.80
C LYS A 55 -61.56 17.52 -9.62
N ARG A 56 -60.81 18.53 -9.14
CA ARG A 56 -60.21 18.53 -7.79
C ARG A 56 -61.27 18.04 -6.80
N ASN A 57 -60.93 17.02 -6.03
CA ASN A 57 -61.79 16.51 -4.98
C ASN A 57 -61.75 17.49 -3.80
N ASN A 58 -62.53 18.57 -3.89
CA ASN A 58 -63.01 19.29 -2.71
C ASN A 58 -64.21 18.51 -2.18
N SER A 59 -64.06 17.93 -1.00
CA SER A 59 -65.19 17.51 -0.16
C SER A 59 -65.84 18.76 0.44
N SER A 60 -66.96 19.17 -0.11
CA SER A 60 -67.91 20.06 0.56
C SER A 60 -69.32 19.58 0.18
N GLY A 61 -69.84 18.65 0.98
CA GLY A 61 -71.27 18.38 1.05
C GLY A 61 -71.77 18.96 2.36
N GLU A 62 -72.42 20.11 2.29
CA GLU A 62 -73.15 20.69 3.42
C GLU A 62 -74.38 19.83 3.70
N ASN A 63 -74.45 19.26 4.91
CA ASN A 63 -75.61 19.25 5.81
C ASN A 63 -75.39 18.22 6.92
N ALA A 64 -74.62 18.60 7.95
CA ALA A 64 -74.83 18.13 9.31
C ALA A 64 -74.08 19.06 10.25
N VAL A 65 -74.82 19.53 11.24
CA VAL A 65 -74.44 20.45 12.29
C VAL A 65 -73.32 19.83 13.16
N ASP A 66 -72.45 20.70 13.67
CA ASP A 66 -71.44 20.50 14.74
C ASP A 66 -70.03 19.95 14.43
N SER A 67 -69.05 20.85 14.61
CA SER A 67 -67.70 20.67 15.18
C SER A 67 -66.67 19.76 14.48
N GLY A 68 -65.61 20.35 13.89
CA GLY A 68 -64.32 19.67 13.65
C GLY A 68 -63.47 20.22 12.49
N GLY A 69 -62.28 20.76 12.78
CA GLY A 69 -61.34 21.31 11.78
C GLY A 69 -60.72 20.26 10.84
N SER A 70 -60.37 20.69 9.61
CA SER A 70 -59.94 19.81 8.52
C SER A 70 -58.55 19.19 8.74
N SER A 71 -58.55 17.88 8.94
CA SER A 71 -57.44 16.97 9.16
C SER A 71 -56.91 16.40 7.82
N LEU A 72 -56.11 17.19 7.09
CA LEU A 72 -55.46 16.74 5.83
C LEU A 72 -53.96 16.44 6.01
N LEU A 73 -53.46 16.52 7.25
CA LEU A 73 -52.07 16.21 7.65
C LEU A 73 -51.98 15.13 8.75
N VAL A 74 -52.97 14.24 8.89
CA VAL A 74 -53.02 13.38 10.09
C VAL A 74 -52.62 11.92 9.84
N HIS A 75 -52.36 11.48 8.62
CA HIS A 75 -52.03 10.06 8.41
C HIS A 75 -50.76 9.94 7.55
N PRO A 76 -49.62 9.56 8.17
CA PRO A 76 -48.47 9.10 7.42
C PRO A 76 -48.89 7.95 6.51
N SER A 77 -48.19 7.71 5.40
CA SER A 77 -48.49 6.54 4.57
C SER A 77 -48.43 5.25 5.39
N ALA A 78 -49.23 4.23 5.05
CA ALA A 78 -49.23 2.95 5.77
C ALA A 78 -47.84 2.26 5.80
N ALA A 79 -46.90 2.66 4.94
CA ALA A 79 -45.51 2.24 5.02
C ALA A 79 -44.72 3.02 6.09
N LEU A 80 -44.94 4.33 6.21
CA LEU A 80 -44.31 5.19 7.21
C LEU A 80 -44.86 4.94 8.62
N GLU A 81 -46.16 4.64 8.76
CA GLU A 81 -46.76 4.21 10.04
C GLU A 81 -46.19 2.87 10.53
N ARG A 82 -45.99 1.90 9.62
CA ARG A 82 -45.33 0.63 9.95
C ARG A 82 -43.87 0.82 10.35
N LEU A 83 -43.16 1.75 9.71
CA LEU A 83 -41.78 2.08 10.06
C LEU A 83 -41.70 2.80 11.41
N ALA A 84 -42.62 3.73 11.69
CA ALA A 84 -42.74 4.42 12.98
C ALA A 84 -43.09 3.47 14.14
N GLY A 85 -44.02 2.53 13.92
CA GLY A 85 -44.40 1.52 14.90
C GLY A 85 -43.28 0.52 15.25
N CYS A 86 -42.29 0.36 14.37
CA CYS A 86 -41.06 -0.39 14.67
C CYS A 86 -40.08 0.40 15.56
N ILE A 87 -40.18 1.73 15.62
CA ILE A 87 -39.32 2.61 16.44
C ILE A 87 -39.83 2.66 17.89
N GLU A 88 -41.14 2.81 18.12
CA GLU A 88 -41.73 2.92 19.47
C GLU A 88 -41.63 1.63 20.31
N ARG A 89 -41.53 0.46 19.66
CA ARG A 89 -41.49 -0.83 20.37
C ARG A 89 -40.12 -1.24 20.88
N GLY A 90 -39.05 -0.47 20.62
CA GLY A 90 -37.69 -0.72 21.14
C GLY A 90 -37.03 -2.05 20.73
N GLY A 91 -37.74 -2.92 20.01
CA GLY A 91 -37.27 -4.18 19.48
C GLY A 91 -37.63 -4.26 18.01
N GLY A 92 -36.63 -4.52 17.16
CA GLY A 92 -36.84 -4.72 15.73
C GLY A 92 -37.90 -5.80 15.46
N PRO A 93 -38.55 -5.78 14.28
CA PRO A 93 -39.57 -6.77 13.97
C PRO A 93 -38.96 -8.18 14.08
N ALA A 94 -39.65 -9.08 14.76
CA ALA A 94 -39.35 -10.50 14.77
C ALA A 94 -39.50 -11.05 13.34
N GLY A 95 -38.47 -10.88 12.52
CA GLY A 95 -38.49 -11.17 11.08
C GLY A 95 -37.56 -10.36 10.18
N ASP A 96 -36.64 -9.52 10.69
CA ASP A 96 -35.61 -8.86 9.86
C ASP A 96 -34.19 -9.36 10.21
N PRO A 97 -33.67 -10.39 9.51
CA PRO A 97 -32.33 -10.93 9.76
C PRO A 97 -31.20 -10.00 9.28
N GLY A 98 -31.52 -8.89 8.61
CA GLY A 98 -30.55 -8.03 7.90
C GLY A 98 -30.49 -6.57 8.34
N GLY A 99 -31.29 -6.13 9.33
CA GLY A 99 -31.23 -4.76 9.85
C GLY A 99 -31.59 -3.65 8.86
N ARG A 100 -32.33 -3.97 7.78
CA ARG A 100 -32.68 -3.02 6.72
C ARG A 100 -33.56 -1.88 7.22
N ALA A 101 -34.45 -2.14 8.17
CA ALA A 101 -35.28 -1.09 8.78
C ALA A 101 -34.42 -0.06 9.54
N ARG A 102 -33.38 -0.52 10.26
CA ARG A 102 -32.41 0.38 10.92
C ARG A 102 -31.63 1.22 9.90
N GLN A 103 -31.17 0.63 8.79
CA GLN A 103 -30.47 1.38 7.74
C GLN A 103 -31.31 2.46 7.08
N VAL A 104 -32.63 2.24 6.91
CA VAL A 104 -33.55 3.25 6.35
C VAL A 104 -33.78 4.40 7.35
N ILE A 105 -33.87 4.10 8.64
CA ILE A 105 -34.05 5.10 9.71
C ILE A 105 -32.80 5.99 9.86
N ILE A 106 -31.60 5.45 9.65
CA ILE A 106 -30.32 6.19 9.73
C ILE A 106 -30.14 7.16 8.54
N ARG A 107 -30.97 7.07 7.48
CA ARG A 107 -30.89 8.04 6.35
C ARG A 107 -31.22 9.46 6.85
N PRO A 108 -30.46 10.50 6.45
CA PRO A 108 -30.60 11.84 7.00
C PRO A 108 -32.01 12.41 6.96
N ILE A 109 -32.74 12.16 5.86
CA ILE A 109 -34.13 12.62 5.69
C ILE A 109 -35.08 11.89 6.64
N MET A 110 -34.90 10.58 6.83
CA MET A 110 -35.75 9.79 7.72
C MET A 110 -35.41 10.07 9.18
N ALA A 111 -34.13 10.20 9.52
CA ALA A 111 -33.67 10.67 10.82
C ALA A 111 -34.24 12.06 11.14
N PHE A 112 -34.25 12.97 10.15
CA PHE A 112 -34.86 14.30 10.30
C PHE A 112 -36.38 14.22 10.57
N ILE A 113 -37.09 13.37 9.83
CA ILE A 113 -38.55 13.21 9.97
C ILE A 113 -38.94 12.59 11.33
N PHE A 114 -38.12 11.68 11.87
CA PHE A 114 -38.41 10.97 13.13
C PHE A 114 -37.87 11.64 14.39
N GLN A 115 -36.97 12.61 14.27
CA GLN A 115 -36.53 13.43 15.40
C GLN A 115 -37.47 14.61 15.62
N ASN A 116 -37.74 14.94 16.88
CA ASN A 116 -38.51 16.14 17.23
C ASN A 116 -37.65 17.39 17.01
N HIS A 117 -37.90 18.10 15.92
CA HIS A 117 -37.24 19.37 15.60
C HIS A 117 -38.09 20.55 16.06
N ASP A 118 -37.45 21.50 16.73
CA ASP A 118 -37.99 22.84 16.86
C ASP A 118 -37.80 23.59 15.53
N LEU A 119 -38.85 23.56 14.71
CA LEU A 119 -38.85 24.19 13.39
C LEU A 119 -38.67 25.71 13.46
N GLU A 120 -39.09 26.37 14.55
CA GLU A 120 -38.91 27.81 14.71
C GLU A 120 -37.44 28.15 14.94
N THR A 121 -36.79 27.40 15.83
CA THR A 121 -35.35 27.53 16.11
C THR A 121 -34.51 27.16 14.89
N LEU A 122 -34.88 26.12 14.14
CA LEU A 122 -34.19 25.74 12.90
C LEU A 122 -34.33 26.80 11.81
N ALA A 123 -35.55 27.33 11.60
CA ALA A 123 -35.79 28.41 10.64
C ALA A 123 -35.08 29.72 11.04
N PHE A 124 -34.90 29.98 12.34
CA PHE A 124 -34.06 31.06 12.84
C PHE A 124 -32.58 30.80 12.52
N ALA A 125 -32.07 29.59 12.81
CA ALA A 125 -30.69 29.19 12.55
C ALA A 125 -30.32 29.27 11.06
N MET A 126 -31.18 28.80 10.15
CA MET A 126 -30.98 28.89 8.69
C MET A 126 -30.92 30.35 8.21
N ARG A 127 -31.84 31.20 8.68
CA ARG A 127 -31.83 32.64 8.36
C ARG A 127 -30.58 33.32 8.89
N HIS A 128 -30.15 32.96 10.10
CA HIS A 128 -28.95 33.49 10.71
C HIS A 128 -27.68 33.05 9.97
N ALA A 129 -27.56 31.76 9.63
CA ALA A 129 -26.46 31.21 8.83
C ALA A 129 -26.36 31.90 7.46
N THR A 130 -27.50 32.14 6.79
CA THR A 130 -27.55 32.84 5.50
C THR A 130 -27.02 34.28 5.62
N ARG A 131 -27.43 35.00 6.67
CA ARG A 131 -26.94 36.36 6.94
C ARG A 131 -25.45 36.37 7.25
N LYS A 132 -24.97 35.42 8.06
CA LYS A 132 -23.54 35.25 8.36
C LYS A 132 -22.74 35.01 7.08
N ALA A 133 -23.16 34.08 6.23
CA ALA A 133 -22.50 33.77 4.97
C ALA A 133 -22.39 35.00 4.07
N ALA A 134 -23.50 35.74 3.88
CA ALA A 134 -23.50 36.96 3.07
C ALA A 134 -22.58 38.04 3.65
N ALA A 135 -22.60 38.28 4.97
CA ALA A 135 -21.72 39.26 5.62
C ALA A 135 -20.24 38.89 5.46
N ARG A 136 -19.89 37.61 5.58
CA ARG A 136 -18.51 37.12 5.39
C ARG A 136 -18.02 37.32 3.96
N VAL A 137 -18.86 37.09 2.95
CA VAL A 137 -18.52 37.36 1.54
C VAL A 137 -18.08 38.81 1.35
N TYR A 138 -18.89 39.77 1.82
CA TYR A 138 -18.56 41.19 1.73
C TYR A 138 -17.34 41.57 2.57
N ALA A 139 -17.20 41.01 3.77
CA ALA A 139 -16.06 41.26 4.64
C ALA A 139 -14.74 40.77 4.01
N MET A 140 -14.73 39.57 3.41
CA MET A 140 -13.55 39.02 2.74
C MET A 140 -13.18 39.83 1.49
N GLN A 141 -14.17 40.27 0.71
CA GLN A 141 -13.93 41.15 -0.44
C GLN A 141 -13.35 42.50 -0.02
N ALA A 142 -13.91 43.11 1.05
CA ALA A 142 -13.41 44.37 1.59
C ALA A 142 -12.00 44.23 2.15
N LEU A 143 -11.73 43.16 2.91
CA LEU A 143 -10.41 42.86 3.45
C LEU A 143 -9.39 42.65 2.31
N ASN A 144 -9.74 41.88 1.29
CA ASN A 144 -8.89 41.67 0.12
C ASN A 144 -8.58 42.98 -0.62
N TRP A 145 -9.57 43.86 -0.76
CA TRP A 145 -9.37 45.19 -1.34
C TRP A 145 -8.44 46.06 -0.48
N LEU A 146 -8.59 46.03 0.84
CA LEU A 146 -7.72 46.76 1.78
C LEU A 146 -6.28 46.25 1.74
N LEU A 147 -6.07 44.93 1.74
CA LEU A 147 -4.72 44.33 1.64
C LEU A 147 -3.99 44.76 0.37
N ARG A 148 -4.72 45.00 -0.73
CA ARG A 148 -4.16 45.49 -2.00
C ARG A 148 -3.94 47.01 -2.04
N SER A 149 -4.55 47.76 -1.13
CA SER A 149 -4.57 49.23 -1.15
C SER A 149 -3.65 49.88 -0.12
N VAL A 150 -3.36 49.18 0.98
CA VAL A 150 -2.55 49.69 2.09
C VAL A 150 -1.05 49.60 1.78
N THR A 151 -0.31 50.67 2.09
CA THR A 151 1.14 50.77 1.87
C THR A 151 1.98 50.70 3.14
N GLN A 152 1.38 50.91 4.32
CA GLN A 152 2.09 50.87 5.59
C GLN A 152 2.17 49.43 6.16
N PRO A 153 3.37 48.93 6.51
CA PRO A 153 3.55 47.57 7.05
C PRO A 153 2.75 47.27 8.33
N THR A 154 2.59 48.26 9.20
CA THR A 154 1.80 48.15 10.44
C THR A 154 0.33 47.93 10.12
N CYS A 155 -0.25 48.72 9.21
CA CYS A 155 -1.62 48.53 8.78
C CYS A 155 -1.83 47.18 8.07
N LEU A 156 -0.84 46.71 7.30
CA LEU A 156 -0.92 45.37 6.69
C LEU A 156 -0.91 44.27 7.75
N HIS A 157 -0.07 44.41 8.78
CA HIS A 157 -0.05 43.50 9.93
C HIS A 157 -1.41 43.50 10.63
N ASP A 158 -1.98 44.67 10.89
CA ASP A 158 -3.27 44.80 11.58
C ASP A 158 -4.42 44.17 10.80
N LEU A 159 -4.44 44.29 9.47
CA LEU A 159 -5.46 43.64 8.63
C LEU A 159 -5.35 42.11 8.68
N LEU A 160 -4.13 41.57 8.60
CA LEU A 160 -3.90 40.13 8.73
C LEU A 160 -4.21 39.65 10.16
N TRP A 161 -3.87 40.44 11.18
CA TRP A 161 -4.22 40.17 12.56
C TRP A 161 -5.73 40.16 12.77
N CYS A 162 -6.48 41.12 12.24
CA CYS A 162 -7.94 41.14 12.32
C CYS A 162 -8.56 39.89 11.69
N PHE A 163 -7.99 39.40 10.59
CA PHE A 163 -8.42 38.14 9.98
C PHE A 163 -8.17 36.94 10.90
N VAL A 164 -6.94 36.80 11.41
CA VAL A 164 -6.55 35.71 12.33
C VAL A 164 -7.39 35.76 13.60
N ALA A 165 -7.49 36.92 14.25
CA ALA A 165 -8.25 37.12 15.48
C ALA A 165 -9.74 36.82 15.32
N ALA A 166 -10.35 37.13 14.17
CA ALA A 166 -11.74 36.82 13.90
C ALA A 166 -12.02 35.31 13.73
N LEU A 167 -10.99 34.51 13.43
CA LEU A 167 -11.07 33.06 13.25
C LEU A 167 -10.49 32.28 14.45
N THR A 168 -9.96 32.99 15.45
CA THR A 168 -9.55 32.44 16.74
C THR A 168 -10.79 32.10 17.58
N PRO A 169 -10.95 30.86 18.08
CA PRO A 169 -12.11 30.48 18.88
C PRO A 169 -12.18 31.28 20.21
N SER A 170 -13.37 31.80 20.55
CA SER A 170 -13.57 32.73 21.68
C SER A 170 -13.47 32.12 23.08
N ASN A 171 -13.52 30.78 23.22
CA ASN A 171 -13.38 30.07 24.49
C ASN A 171 -12.56 28.78 24.27
N PRO A 172 -11.33 28.65 24.81
CA PRO A 172 -10.79 27.32 25.08
C PRO A 172 -11.71 26.65 26.13
N PRO A 173 -11.99 25.34 26.07
CA PRO A 173 -12.88 24.69 27.03
C PRO A 173 -12.30 24.81 28.45
N ILE A 174 -12.90 25.68 29.26
CA ILE A 174 -12.61 25.80 30.70
C ILE A 174 -13.24 24.59 31.38
N GLN A 175 -12.41 23.68 31.90
CA GLN A 175 -12.87 22.64 32.81
C GLN A 175 -13.34 23.29 34.13
N PRO A 176 -14.55 22.98 34.64
CA PRO A 176 -14.97 23.48 35.95
C PRO A 176 -14.13 22.83 37.06
N PRO A 177 -13.83 23.54 38.16
CA PRO A 177 -13.11 22.98 39.29
C PRO A 177 -14.03 22.01 40.04
N SER A 178 -13.67 20.73 40.07
CA SER A 178 -14.35 19.74 40.92
C SER A 178 -13.80 19.84 42.34
N ASP A 179 -14.61 20.38 43.25
CA ASP A 179 -14.52 20.06 44.68
C ASP A 179 -14.86 18.57 44.85
N ASP A 180 -13.88 17.73 45.22
CA ASP A 180 -14.13 16.67 46.20
C ASP A 180 -12.83 16.00 46.69
N HIS A 181 -12.72 15.92 48.02
CA HIS A 181 -11.70 15.20 48.77
C HIS A 181 -12.00 13.69 48.79
N ASN A 182 -11.27 12.88 48.03
CA ASN A 182 -10.93 11.50 48.45
C ASN A 182 -9.79 10.89 47.62
N PRO A 183 -8.66 10.45 48.21
CA PRO A 183 -7.49 9.98 47.46
C PRO A 183 -7.41 8.46 47.39
N GLN A 184 -8.35 7.77 46.73
CA GLN A 184 -8.11 6.43 46.17
C GLN A 184 -9.33 5.98 45.35
N ASP A 185 -9.05 5.43 44.18
CA ASP A 185 -9.94 4.90 43.14
C ASP A 185 -10.43 5.89 42.05
N HIS A 186 -10.09 5.52 40.80
CA HIS A 186 -10.37 6.11 39.47
C HIS A 186 -9.32 7.08 38.86
N PRO A 187 -8.37 6.57 38.04
CA PRO A 187 -7.51 7.42 37.21
C PRO A 187 -7.77 7.21 35.70
N HIS A 188 -9.00 7.33 35.18
CA HIS A 188 -9.19 7.33 33.71
C HIS A 188 -10.46 8.06 33.30
N LEU A 189 -10.40 9.38 33.14
CA LEU A 189 -11.20 10.22 32.23
C LEU A 189 -10.59 11.64 32.25
N ARG A 190 -9.32 11.76 31.87
CA ARG A 190 -8.73 13.03 31.41
C ARG A 190 -8.73 12.94 29.90
N ASP A 191 -9.60 13.72 29.26
CA ASP A 191 -9.64 13.89 27.81
C ASP A 191 -8.28 14.43 27.35
N LYS A 192 -7.46 13.57 26.73
CA LYS A 192 -6.15 13.91 26.18
C LYS A 192 -6.32 14.35 24.73
N SER A 193 -7.11 15.40 24.49
CA SER A 193 -7.02 16.17 23.26
C SER A 193 -6.15 17.40 23.53
N HIS A 194 -5.11 17.57 22.71
CA HIS A 194 -4.07 18.62 22.74
C HIS A 194 -2.74 18.29 23.46
N ASP A 195 -1.92 17.43 22.84
CA ASP A 195 -0.46 17.39 23.02
C ASP A 195 0.26 17.54 21.64
N LEU A 196 -0.14 18.56 20.87
CA LEU A 196 0.81 19.30 20.01
C LEU A 196 1.08 20.56 20.80
N ASP A 197 2.36 20.87 21.12
CA ASP A 197 2.84 22.07 21.85
C ASP A 197 1.73 23.08 22.14
N GLY A 198 1.39 23.30 23.42
CA GLY A 198 0.24 24.09 23.93
C GLY A 198 0.19 25.58 23.57
N ASP A 199 0.65 25.93 22.38
CA ASP A 199 1.04 27.24 21.91
C ASP A 199 0.62 27.46 20.44
N MET A 200 -0.26 26.62 19.88
CA MET A 200 -0.84 26.80 18.54
C MET A 200 -2.36 26.89 18.60
N VAL A 201 -2.88 28.11 18.46
CA VAL A 201 -4.30 28.40 18.25
C VAL A 201 -4.66 28.01 16.81
N VAL A 202 -5.40 26.91 16.64
CA VAL A 202 -5.89 26.48 15.32
C VAL A 202 -7.08 27.35 14.92
N LEU A 203 -7.00 27.99 13.76
CA LEU A 203 -8.06 28.88 13.26
C LEU A 203 -9.24 28.08 12.71
N GLU A 204 -10.46 28.56 12.96
CA GLU A 204 -11.68 27.95 12.44
C GLU A 204 -11.87 28.25 10.95
N HIS A 205 -12.37 27.25 10.22
CA HIS A 205 -12.69 27.43 8.81
C HIS A 205 -13.88 28.39 8.65
N PRO A 206 -13.85 29.39 7.75
CA PRO A 206 -14.97 30.33 7.58
C PRO A 206 -16.31 29.70 7.15
N LEU A 207 -16.31 28.41 6.81
CA LEU A 207 -17.50 27.63 6.45
C LEU A 207 -18.04 26.76 7.61
N SER A 208 -17.32 26.63 8.73
CA SER A 208 -17.60 25.65 9.79
C SER A 208 -18.99 25.80 10.43
N ASP A 209 -19.45 27.02 10.64
CA ASP A 209 -20.70 27.35 11.36
C ASP A 209 -21.84 27.87 10.45
N VAL A 210 -21.69 27.76 9.12
CA VAL A 210 -22.70 28.22 8.12
C VAL A 210 -23.26 27.10 7.25
N THR A 211 -23.05 25.84 7.63
CA THR A 211 -23.53 24.65 6.90
C THR A 211 -25.05 24.66 6.63
N LEU A 212 -25.84 25.26 7.54
CA LEU A 212 -27.30 25.39 7.43
C LEU A 212 -27.78 26.43 6.40
N ALA A 213 -26.89 27.19 5.75
CA ALA A 213 -27.27 28.21 4.78
C ALA A 213 -27.48 27.68 3.34
N GLY A 214 -27.21 26.40 3.09
CA GLY A 214 -27.43 25.76 1.78
C GLY A 214 -26.70 26.49 0.65
N ASP A 215 -27.38 26.68 -0.48
CA ASP A 215 -26.80 27.29 -1.68
C ASP A 215 -26.36 28.76 -1.52
N ALA A 216 -26.82 29.46 -0.48
CA ALA A 216 -26.39 30.82 -0.20
C ALA A 216 -24.90 30.92 0.19
N VAL A 217 -24.25 29.78 0.50
CA VAL A 217 -22.83 29.70 0.88
C VAL A 217 -21.90 29.70 -0.34
N HIS A 218 -22.35 29.32 -1.53
CA HIS A 218 -21.50 29.11 -2.72
C HIS A 218 -20.51 30.25 -3.07
N PRO A 219 -20.83 31.55 -2.88
CA PRO A 219 -19.87 32.63 -3.15
C PRO A 219 -18.69 32.69 -2.14
N LEU A 220 -18.89 32.17 -0.93
CA LEU A 220 -17.96 32.33 0.19
C LEU A 220 -16.61 31.60 0.00
N PRO A 221 -16.56 30.31 -0.42
CA PRO A 221 -15.31 29.62 -0.73
C PRO A 221 -14.45 30.39 -1.75
N ARG A 222 -15.08 30.90 -2.82
CA ARG A 222 -14.37 31.66 -3.86
C ARG A 222 -13.76 32.96 -3.32
N THR A 223 -14.50 33.73 -2.53
CA THR A 223 -13.96 34.97 -1.94
C THR A 223 -12.89 34.71 -0.90
N PHE A 224 -13.00 33.60 -0.18
CA PHE A 224 -12.01 33.14 0.79
C PHE A 224 -10.69 32.73 0.11
N HIS A 225 -10.77 31.90 -0.94
CA HIS A 225 -9.59 31.51 -1.73
C HIS A 225 -8.91 32.72 -2.38
N GLN A 226 -9.67 33.72 -2.87
CA GLN A 226 -9.09 34.96 -3.42
C GLN A 226 -8.33 35.79 -2.38
N LEU A 227 -8.84 35.84 -1.15
CA LEU A 227 -8.16 36.51 -0.03
C LEU A 227 -6.86 35.77 0.31
N LEU A 228 -6.92 34.46 0.51
CA LEU A 228 -5.74 33.64 0.81
C LEU A 228 -4.70 33.68 -0.31
N GLN A 229 -5.11 33.65 -1.58
CA GLN A 229 -4.20 33.82 -2.72
C GLN A 229 -3.43 35.14 -2.61
N THR A 230 -4.12 36.23 -2.29
CA THR A 230 -3.49 37.54 -2.12
C THR A 230 -2.50 37.53 -0.95
N VAL A 231 -2.79 36.82 0.14
CA VAL A 231 -1.84 36.62 1.25
C VAL A 231 -0.62 35.81 0.80
N ALA A 232 -0.80 34.72 0.03
CA ALA A 232 0.32 33.94 -0.52
C ALA A 232 1.20 34.79 -1.45
N ASP A 233 0.60 35.59 -2.34
CA ASP A 233 1.33 36.45 -3.27
C ASP A 233 2.17 37.51 -2.53
N LEU A 234 1.64 38.07 -1.44
CA LEU A 234 2.35 39.03 -0.60
C LEU A 234 3.45 38.38 0.25
N MET A 235 3.28 37.14 0.68
CA MET A 235 4.10 36.47 1.71
C MET A 235 5.61 36.53 1.47
N MET A 236 6.05 36.42 0.21
CA MET A 236 7.47 36.45 -0.16
C MET A 236 8.01 37.86 -0.45
N LEU A 237 7.15 38.86 -0.56
CA LEU A 237 7.50 40.28 -0.74
C LEU A 237 7.75 40.98 0.61
N LEU A 238 7.27 40.39 1.71
CA LEU A 238 7.43 40.93 3.06
C LEU A 238 8.88 40.79 3.55
N PRO A 239 9.35 41.68 4.45
CA PRO A 239 10.70 41.58 5.01
C PRO A 239 10.91 40.21 5.68
N PRO A 240 11.99 39.48 5.35
CA PRO A 240 12.18 38.11 5.77
C PRO A 240 12.33 38.04 7.30
N GLY A 241 11.67 37.06 7.92
CA GLY A 241 11.67 36.90 9.37
C GLY A 241 10.87 37.96 10.13
N SER A 242 10.20 38.92 9.48
CA SER A 242 9.39 39.96 10.14
C SER A 242 8.17 39.40 10.88
N PRO A 243 7.71 40.08 11.96
CA PRO A 243 6.42 39.74 12.57
C PRO A 243 5.26 39.80 11.57
N LEU A 244 5.36 40.67 10.56
CA LEU A 244 4.43 40.76 9.45
C LEU A 244 4.46 39.52 8.54
N GLN A 245 5.63 39.00 8.19
CA GLN A 245 5.75 37.75 7.45
C GLN A 245 5.24 36.56 8.28
N MET A 246 5.56 36.51 9.57
CA MET A 246 5.05 35.52 10.50
C MET A 246 3.51 35.56 10.59
N MET A 247 2.90 36.75 10.63
CA MET A 247 1.44 36.92 10.63
C MET A 247 0.80 36.46 9.30
N ALA A 248 1.44 36.74 8.16
CA ALA A 248 0.99 36.24 6.86
C ALA A 248 1.02 34.71 6.80
N VAL A 249 2.01 34.06 7.41
CA VAL A 249 2.07 32.61 7.57
C VAL A 249 0.95 32.10 8.48
N ARG A 250 0.69 32.77 9.62
CA ARG A 250 -0.40 32.41 10.55
C ARG A 250 -1.78 32.43 9.92
N CYS A 251 -2.02 33.25 8.90
CA CYS A 251 -3.30 33.26 8.16
C CYS A 251 -3.63 31.90 7.52
N TRP A 252 -2.64 31.02 7.33
CA TRP A 252 -2.80 29.67 6.79
C TRP A 252 -2.95 28.60 7.89
N GLY A 253 -2.98 28.99 9.17
CA GLY A 253 -3.17 28.12 10.33
C GLY A 253 -4.61 27.60 10.52
N LEU A 254 -5.30 27.28 9.42
CA LEU A 254 -6.74 26.98 9.35
C LEU A 254 -7.02 25.47 9.34
N ARG A 255 -8.26 25.08 9.66
CA ARG A 255 -8.80 23.73 9.41
C ARG A 255 -9.41 23.63 8.00
N PHE A 256 -8.59 23.35 6.99
CA PHE A 256 -9.03 23.12 5.62
C PHE A 256 -9.89 21.86 5.47
N THR A 257 -10.79 21.89 4.49
CA THR A 257 -11.66 20.77 4.12
C THR A 257 -11.17 20.11 2.83
N PRO A 258 -11.61 18.87 2.50
CA PRO A 258 -11.21 18.20 1.26
C PRO A 258 -11.48 19.02 -0.01
N THR A 259 -12.52 19.86 0.00
CA THR A 259 -12.87 20.75 -1.12
C THR A 259 -11.86 21.88 -1.35
N ASP A 260 -10.96 22.14 -0.40
CA ASP A 260 -9.93 23.19 -0.50
C ASP A 260 -8.59 22.69 -1.05
N HIS A 261 -8.40 21.36 -1.19
CA HIS A 261 -7.10 20.76 -1.51
C HIS A 261 -6.55 21.21 -2.88
N ASP A 262 -7.40 21.31 -3.90
CA ASP A 262 -7.01 21.80 -5.22
C ASP A 262 -6.49 23.24 -5.18
N PHE A 263 -7.13 24.09 -4.35
CA PHE A 263 -6.70 25.47 -4.14
C PHE A 263 -5.35 25.55 -3.42
N LEU A 264 -5.11 24.70 -2.41
CA LEU A 264 -3.82 24.66 -1.71
C LEU A 264 -2.65 24.39 -2.67
N HIS A 265 -2.86 23.58 -3.71
CA HIS A 265 -1.85 23.35 -4.76
C HIS A 265 -1.64 24.58 -5.65
N GLN A 266 -2.73 25.16 -6.17
CA GLN A 266 -2.68 26.29 -7.08
C GLN A 266 -2.13 27.57 -6.41
N SER A 267 -2.31 27.71 -5.10
CA SER A 267 -1.95 28.92 -4.36
C SER A 267 -0.46 29.11 -4.09
N HIS A 268 0.38 28.14 -4.45
CA HIS A 268 1.83 28.16 -4.21
C HIS A 268 2.24 28.30 -2.73
N VAL A 269 1.32 28.09 -1.78
CA VAL A 269 1.61 28.21 -0.34
C VAL A 269 2.75 27.27 0.09
N PHE A 270 2.80 26.04 -0.41
CA PHE A 270 3.87 25.10 -0.13
C PHE A 270 5.24 25.57 -0.67
N SER A 271 5.25 26.25 -1.82
CA SER A 271 6.47 26.85 -2.38
C SER A 271 6.97 27.98 -1.49
N ASN A 272 6.07 28.83 -1.00
CA ASN A 272 6.41 29.96 -0.13
C ASN A 272 6.92 29.48 1.24
N ILE A 273 6.23 28.52 1.86
CA ILE A 273 6.67 27.86 3.10
C ILE A 273 8.08 27.28 2.93
N SER A 274 8.31 26.51 1.85
CA SER A 274 9.63 25.93 1.55
C SER A 274 10.72 27.00 1.40
N LYS A 275 10.43 28.10 0.68
CA LYS A 275 11.37 29.22 0.51
C LYS A 275 11.69 29.91 1.84
N ILE A 276 10.70 30.16 2.70
CA ILE A 276 10.90 30.79 4.02
C ILE A 276 11.84 29.94 4.89
N LEU A 277 11.55 28.64 4.98
CA LEU A 277 12.35 27.69 5.75
C LEU A 277 13.77 27.50 5.18
N SER A 278 13.94 27.56 3.86
CA SER A 278 15.26 27.45 3.22
C SER A 278 16.13 28.71 3.40
N ARG A 279 15.51 29.90 3.43
CA ARG A 279 16.23 31.17 3.64
C ARG A 279 16.64 31.38 5.09
N SER A 280 15.86 30.87 6.06
CA SER A 280 16.31 30.91 7.45
C SER A 280 17.58 30.08 7.64
N GLU A 281 17.71 28.93 6.96
CA GLU A 281 18.92 28.10 7.00
C GLU A 281 20.16 28.80 6.41
N GLU A 282 20.02 29.56 5.31
CA GLU A 282 21.14 30.33 4.72
C GLU A 282 21.60 31.49 5.63
N VAL A 283 20.66 32.18 6.28
CA VAL A 283 20.94 33.29 7.21
C VAL A 283 21.49 32.78 8.56
N LEU A 284 21.02 31.61 9.03
CA LEU A 284 21.47 30.98 10.27
C LEU A 284 22.77 30.17 10.09
N GLY A 285 22.98 29.60 8.90
CA GLY A 285 24.14 28.77 8.56
C GLY A 285 25.40 29.54 8.20
N ALA A 286 25.28 30.77 7.70
CA ALA A 286 26.42 31.67 7.47
C ALA A 286 27.15 32.09 8.77
N GLY A 287 26.54 31.86 9.94
CA GLY A 287 27.10 32.22 11.24
C GLY A 287 27.94 31.13 11.93
N GLU A 288 27.90 29.88 11.48
CA GLU A 288 28.61 28.78 12.18
C GLU A 288 29.92 28.34 11.51
N GLU A 289 30.12 28.60 10.21
CA GLU A 289 31.36 28.23 9.51
C GLU A 289 31.88 29.36 8.61
N GLY A 290 32.54 30.35 9.22
CA GLY A 290 33.58 31.15 8.57
C GLY A 290 33.16 32.38 7.73
N VAL A 291 33.03 33.55 8.37
CA VAL A 291 33.33 34.84 7.73
C VAL A 291 34.07 35.75 8.71
N THR A 292 35.38 35.55 8.81
CA THR A 292 36.33 36.66 8.96
C THR A 292 36.42 37.38 7.60
N SER A 293 35.53 38.33 7.33
CA SER A 293 35.74 39.27 6.20
C SER A 293 34.88 40.54 6.29
N MET A 294 35.55 41.61 6.74
CA MET A 294 35.54 42.96 6.15
C MET A 294 34.38 43.95 6.34
N TYR A 295 33.41 43.75 7.23
CA TYR A 295 32.56 44.88 7.67
C TYR A 295 32.21 44.97 9.16
N GLU A 296 32.94 44.29 10.04
CA GLU A 296 32.92 44.59 11.47
C GLU A 296 33.94 45.69 11.80
N SER A 297 33.62 46.92 11.43
CA SER A 297 34.20 48.09 12.09
C SER A 297 33.53 48.26 13.45
N HIS A 298 34.26 47.85 14.49
CA HIS A 298 34.23 48.34 15.87
C HIS A 298 32.91 48.94 16.39
N GLY A 299 32.09 48.10 17.03
CA GLY A 299 31.14 48.54 18.04
C GLY A 299 31.16 47.54 19.20
N PRO A 300 31.22 47.96 20.48
CA PRO A 300 31.10 47.02 21.59
C PRO A 300 29.74 46.33 21.52
N VAL A 301 29.65 45.06 21.92
CA VAL A 301 28.35 44.38 22.08
C VAL A 301 27.57 45.15 23.15
N THR A 302 26.63 46.01 22.74
CA THR A 302 25.90 46.92 23.63
C THR A 302 24.67 46.30 24.30
N SER A 303 24.34 45.04 24.00
CA SER A 303 23.05 44.46 24.40
C SER A 303 23.16 42.96 24.67
N ILE A 304 22.69 42.55 25.84
CA ILE A 304 22.62 41.15 26.32
C ILE A 304 21.15 40.73 26.26
N VAL A 305 20.88 39.54 25.70
CA VAL A 305 19.53 38.95 25.69
C VAL A 305 19.40 37.96 26.85
N GLU A 306 18.38 38.17 27.69
CA GLU A 306 18.03 37.32 28.83
C GLU A 306 16.61 36.76 28.65
N CYS A 307 16.37 35.54 29.13
CA CYS A 307 15.06 34.89 29.11
C CYS A 307 14.46 34.89 30.52
N LEU A 308 13.35 35.59 30.71
CA LEU A 308 12.65 35.71 31.98
C LEU A 308 11.28 35.03 31.92
N GLN A 309 10.86 34.40 33.02
CA GLN A 309 9.56 33.73 33.12
C GLN A 309 8.46 34.72 33.48
N ASP A 310 7.25 34.55 32.92
CA ASP A 310 6.07 35.31 33.33
C ASP A 310 5.54 34.79 34.67
N LEU A 311 5.53 35.65 35.69
CA LEU A 311 5.18 35.32 37.07
C LEU A 311 3.73 35.65 37.41
N MET A 312 2.96 36.23 36.48
CA MET A 312 1.61 36.73 36.78
C MET A 312 0.63 35.62 37.18
N SER A 313 0.86 34.37 36.78
CA SER A 313 0.04 33.22 37.21
C SER A 313 0.24 32.84 38.68
N GLU A 314 1.40 33.17 39.25
CA GLU A 314 1.76 32.87 40.64
C GLU A 314 1.54 34.08 41.57
N CYS A 315 1.31 35.27 41.01
CA CYS A 315 1.14 36.52 41.73
C CYS A 315 -0.34 36.93 41.85
N GLU A 316 -0.71 37.54 42.97
CA GLU A 316 -2.05 38.10 43.16
C GLU A 316 -2.08 39.57 42.72
N ILE A 317 -2.99 39.94 41.81
CA ILE A 317 -3.18 41.33 41.37
C ILE A 317 -4.48 41.93 41.93
N ARG A 318 -4.38 43.13 42.51
CA ARG A 318 -5.51 43.93 43.02
C ARG A 318 -5.50 45.31 42.40
N ALA A 319 -6.67 45.83 42.06
CA ALA A 319 -6.83 47.19 41.59
C ALA A 319 -7.45 48.08 42.67
N SER A 320 -7.17 49.38 42.62
CA SER A 320 -7.73 50.36 43.56
C SER A 320 -9.27 50.47 43.48
N SER A 321 -9.85 50.19 42.31
CA SER A 321 -11.28 50.15 42.08
C SER A 321 -11.65 49.15 40.97
N ARG A 322 -12.94 48.82 40.87
CA ARG A 322 -13.49 47.89 39.86
C ARG A 322 -12.72 46.56 39.77
N GLN A 323 -12.56 45.88 40.91
CA GLN A 323 -11.82 44.62 41.02
C GLN A 323 -12.29 43.54 40.02
N ALA A 324 -13.57 43.55 39.61
CA ALA A 324 -14.12 42.64 38.61
C ALA A 324 -13.45 42.75 37.22
N MET A 325 -12.78 43.87 36.92
CA MET A 325 -12.08 44.10 35.64
C MET A 325 -10.60 43.70 35.68
N VAL A 326 -10.09 43.24 36.83
CA VAL A 326 -8.68 42.84 36.97
C VAL A 326 -8.25 41.69 36.05
N PRO A 327 -9.09 40.66 35.76
CA PRO A 327 -8.73 39.64 34.78
C PRO A 327 -8.38 40.19 33.40
N SER A 328 -8.93 41.35 33.03
CA SER A 328 -8.61 42.03 31.77
C SER A 328 -7.18 42.57 31.69
N LEU A 329 -6.45 42.63 32.81
CA LEU A 329 -5.04 43.05 32.83
C LEU A 329 -4.07 41.90 32.52
N THR A 330 -4.51 40.65 32.66
CA THR A 330 -3.66 39.45 32.59
C THR A 330 -4.11 38.45 31.51
N ASP A 331 -5.21 38.74 30.80
CA ASP A 331 -5.77 37.90 29.72
C ASP A 331 -4.94 37.85 28.43
N SER A 332 -3.77 38.50 28.42
CA SER A 332 -2.87 38.59 27.26
C SER A 332 -3.47 39.25 26.02
N SER A 333 -4.54 40.02 26.17
CA SER A 333 -5.14 40.84 25.13
C SER A 333 -4.84 42.32 25.36
N THR A 334 -4.71 43.08 24.27
CA THR A 334 -4.74 44.55 24.37
C THR A 334 -6.10 45.12 24.01
N GLU A 335 -7.10 44.30 23.68
CA GLU A 335 -8.46 44.76 23.38
C GLU A 335 -9.27 45.03 24.65
N THR A 336 -9.02 44.24 25.68
CA THR A 336 -9.56 44.36 27.03
C THR A 336 -8.73 45.35 27.84
N PHE A 337 -9.32 45.87 28.93
CA PHE A 337 -8.68 46.86 29.77
C PHE A 337 -9.32 46.91 31.15
N TRP A 338 -8.54 47.31 32.15
CA TRP A 338 -9.04 47.83 33.40
C TRP A 338 -9.27 49.34 33.26
N GLU A 339 -10.40 49.82 33.77
CA GLU A 339 -10.72 51.24 33.86
C GLU A 339 -10.95 51.60 35.33
N SER A 340 -10.28 52.64 35.83
CA SER A 340 -10.49 53.09 37.21
C SER A 340 -11.92 53.62 37.40
N GLY A 341 -12.59 53.23 38.47
CA GLY A 341 -13.92 53.72 38.83
C GLY A 341 -13.94 55.07 39.54
N ASP A 342 -15.16 55.56 39.80
CA ASP A 342 -15.40 56.81 40.53
C ASP A 342 -15.00 56.75 42.01
N GLU A 343 -14.84 55.55 42.56
CA GLU A 343 -14.35 55.28 43.92
C GLU A 343 -12.94 55.82 44.16
N ASP A 344 -12.17 55.94 43.07
CA ASP A 344 -10.80 56.48 43.04
C ASP A 344 -10.76 57.99 42.73
N ARG A 345 -11.91 58.67 42.71
CA ARG A 345 -11.94 60.11 42.46
C ARG A 345 -11.19 60.85 43.57
N ASN A 346 -10.19 61.64 43.18
CA ASN A 346 -9.24 62.32 44.07
C ASN A 346 -8.37 61.39 44.95
N LYS A 347 -8.35 60.08 44.66
CA LYS A 347 -7.45 59.09 45.28
C LYS A 347 -6.45 58.59 44.25
N THR A 348 -5.40 57.93 44.73
CA THR A 348 -4.39 57.34 43.86
C THR A 348 -4.98 56.11 43.16
N LYS A 349 -5.01 56.13 41.82
CA LYS A 349 -5.37 54.98 41.01
C LYS A 349 -4.17 54.05 40.98
N ALA A 350 -4.33 52.81 41.45
CA ALA A 350 -3.20 51.92 41.67
C ALA A 350 -3.51 50.46 41.33
N LEU A 351 -2.49 49.75 40.86
CA LEU A 351 -2.48 48.30 40.69
C LEU A 351 -1.42 47.72 41.63
N THR A 352 -1.81 46.79 42.49
CA THR A 352 -0.93 46.13 43.46
C THR A 352 -0.75 44.67 43.07
N ILE A 353 0.50 44.24 42.91
CA ILE A 353 0.89 42.86 42.60
C ILE A 353 1.62 42.30 43.81
N THR A 354 1.08 41.27 44.42
CA THR A 354 1.67 40.55 45.56
C THR A 354 2.32 39.27 45.05
N CYS A 355 3.62 39.14 45.27
CA CYS A 355 4.45 38.01 44.84
C CYS A 355 4.70 37.07 46.02
N PRO A 356 4.44 35.76 45.90
CA PRO A 356 4.80 34.78 46.93
C PRO A 356 6.33 34.65 47.06
N SER A 357 6.81 34.14 48.19
CA SER A 357 8.26 33.98 48.45
C SER A 357 8.96 32.99 47.52
N SER A 358 8.21 32.19 46.74
CA SER A 358 8.69 31.22 45.76
C SER A 358 9.11 31.84 44.41
N VAL A 359 8.76 33.11 44.17
CA VAL A 359 9.08 33.82 42.93
C VAL A 359 9.92 35.06 43.22
N ARG A 360 10.81 35.40 42.29
CA ARG A 360 11.65 36.59 42.35
C ARG A 360 11.40 37.48 41.13
N PRO A 361 10.55 38.52 41.25
CA PRO A 361 10.28 39.42 40.13
C PRO A 361 11.49 40.30 39.85
N GLN A 362 11.88 40.38 38.57
CA GLN A 362 13.02 41.18 38.11
C GLN A 362 12.58 42.42 37.33
N THR A 363 11.46 42.36 36.60
CA THR A 363 10.95 43.52 35.84
C THR A 363 9.43 43.48 35.79
N VAL A 364 8.79 44.64 35.88
CA VAL A 364 7.34 44.80 35.72
C VAL A 364 7.02 45.69 34.51
N TYR A 365 5.98 45.33 33.77
CA TYR A 365 5.53 45.94 32.53
C TYR A 365 4.06 46.34 32.63
N VAL A 366 3.70 47.48 32.05
CA VAL A 366 2.33 47.96 31.88
C VAL A 366 2.10 48.48 30.46
N HIS A 367 1.01 48.05 29.82
CA HIS A 367 0.65 48.46 28.47
C HIS A 367 -0.37 49.60 28.49
N ILE A 368 -0.01 50.72 27.86
CA ILE A 368 -0.83 51.94 27.74
C ILE A 368 -1.09 52.24 26.28
N ASP A 369 -2.31 52.65 25.94
CA ASP A 369 -2.69 53.04 24.58
C ASP A 369 -3.57 54.30 24.57
N ASN A 370 -2.93 55.46 24.68
CA ASN A 370 -3.60 56.76 24.64
C ASN A 370 -4.15 57.11 23.25
N CYS A 371 -3.76 56.37 22.21
CA CYS A 371 -4.30 56.52 20.85
C CYS A 371 -5.72 55.95 20.76
N ARG A 372 -5.97 54.80 21.40
CA ARG A 372 -7.33 54.22 21.51
C ARG A 372 -8.14 54.82 22.65
N ASP A 373 -7.50 55.15 23.76
CA ASP A 373 -8.17 55.60 24.99
C ASP A 373 -8.25 57.13 25.11
N LEU A 374 -8.84 57.78 24.10
CA LEU A 374 -8.85 59.24 23.97
C LEU A 374 -9.52 59.99 25.13
N GLY A 375 -10.42 59.35 25.87
CA GLY A 375 -11.13 59.93 27.03
C GLY A 375 -10.73 59.32 28.39
N ASN A 376 -9.69 58.49 28.44
CA ASN A 376 -9.21 57.84 29.67
C ASN A 376 -7.67 57.76 29.68
N LYS A 377 -7.02 58.86 29.32
CA LYS A 377 -5.59 58.87 29.03
C LYS A 377 -4.78 58.71 30.31
N VAL A 378 -3.62 58.08 30.17
CA VAL A 378 -2.59 58.03 31.20
C VAL A 378 -1.53 59.08 30.89
N SER A 379 -1.25 59.96 31.85
CA SER A 379 -0.20 60.99 31.76
C SER A 379 1.05 60.65 32.55
N SER A 380 0.97 59.79 33.57
CA SER A 380 2.14 59.39 34.37
C SER A 380 1.92 58.03 35.04
N VAL A 381 2.99 57.24 35.12
CA VAL A 381 3.04 55.92 35.77
C VAL A 381 4.21 55.90 36.75
N VAL A 382 3.96 55.48 37.99
CA VAL A 382 4.97 55.36 39.04
C VAL A 382 5.00 53.92 39.55
N PHE A 383 6.17 53.30 39.48
CA PHE A 383 6.42 51.95 39.99
C PHE A 383 7.04 52.03 41.39
N LYS A 384 6.47 51.29 42.33
CA LYS A 384 6.95 51.14 43.71
C LYS A 384 7.12 49.66 44.04
N CYS A 385 8.09 49.30 44.87
CA CYS A 385 8.25 47.94 45.39
C CYS A 385 8.66 47.94 46.87
N GLY A 386 8.36 46.87 47.59
CA GLY A 386 8.69 46.73 49.01
C GLY A 386 8.48 45.31 49.55
N GLY A 387 8.99 45.06 50.77
CA GLY A 387 8.80 43.80 51.51
C GLY A 387 7.48 43.73 52.29
N ALA A 388 6.85 44.88 52.55
CA ALA A 388 5.54 45.02 53.17
C ALA A 388 4.86 46.33 52.67
N SER A 389 3.53 46.45 52.80
CA SER A 389 2.77 47.60 52.31
C SER A 389 3.20 48.96 52.92
N ASP A 390 3.85 48.94 54.08
CA ASP A 390 4.27 50.14 54.81
C ASP A 390 5.71 50.59 54.48
N ASP A 391 6.48 49.78 53.73
CA ASP A 391 7.88 50.05 53.37
C ASP A 391 8.09 49.97 51.84
N MET A 392 7.41 50.88 51.12
CA MET A 392 7.40 50.92 49.66
C MET A 392 8.34 51.99 49.10
N VAL A 393 9.31 51.58 48.29
CA VAL A 393 10.28 52.46 47.63
C VAL A 393 9.87 52.74 46.19
N ILE A 394 9.98 53.98 45.74
CA ILE A 394 9.75 54.35 44.32
C ILE A 394 10.94 53.88 43.48
N VAL A 395 10.68 52.99 42.53
CA VAL A 395 11.68 52.43 41.62
C VAL A 395 11.85 53.30 40.38
N LYS A 396 10.73 53.70 39.77
CA LYS A 396 10.75 54.48 38.52
C LYS A 396 9.47 55.28 38.36
N LYS A 397 9.59 56.51 37.87
CA LYS A 397 8.46 57.34 37.43
C LYS A 397 8.63 57.65 35.94
N VAL A 398 7.56 57.50 35.17
CA VAL A 398 7.53 57.73 33.73
C VAL A 398 6.35 58.64 33.39
N ASP A 399 6.63 59.77 32.76
CA ASP A 399 5.59 60.64 32.19
C ASP A 399 5.26 60.17 30.78
N VAL A 400 3.96 60.09 30.47
CA VAL A 400 3.42 59.41 29.28
C VAL A 400 2.79 60.42 28.33
N GLU A 401 3.19 60.38 27.06
CA GLU A 401 2.68 61.29 26.04
C GLU A 401 1.20 61.04 25.69
N SER A 402 0.51 62.10 25.27
CA SER A 402 -0.94 62.05 24.96
C SER A 402 -1.34 61.15 23.78
N ARG A 403 -0.38 60.67 22.99
CA ARG A 403 -0.54 59.73 21.87
C ARG A 403 0.41 58.53 21.99
N PHE A 404 0.85 58.22 23.21
CA PHE A 404 1.70 57.05 23.46
C PHE A 404 0.89 55.76 23.27
N THR A 405 1.53 54.77 22.64
CA THR A 405 1.06 53.38 22.60
C THR A 405 2.24 52.44 22.80
N GLY A 406 2.11 51.49 23.72
CA GLY A 406 3.13 50.47 23.96
C GLY A 406 3.35 50.13 25.43
N TRP A 407 4.44 49.39 25.67
CA TRP A 407 4.83 48.89 26.97
C TRP A 407 5.75 49.86 27.71
N ILE A 408 5.42 50.13 28.97
CA ILE A 408 6.24 50.86 29.92
C ILE A 408 6.73 49.86 30.97
N HIS A 409 8.01 49.90 31.33
CA HIS A 409 8.59 48.94 32.27
C HIS A 409 9.48 49.59 33.33
N ALA A 410 9.67 48.87 34.43
CA ALA A 410 10.64 49.17 35.48
C ALA A 410 11.40 47.91 35.90
N VAL A 411 12.73 47.99 35.92
CA VAL A 411 13.61 46.95 36.46
C VAL A 411 13.58 47.07 37.98
N LEU A 412 13.34 45.96 38.66
CA LEU A 412 13.20 45.88 40.10
C LEU A 412 14.55 45.52 40.75
N PRO A 413 14.86 46.06 41.94
CA PRO A 413 16.08 45.70 42.67
C PRO A 413 16.07 44.21 43.09
N SER A 414 17.24 43.57 43.16
CA SER A 414 17.42 42.12 43.34
C SER A 414 17.05 41.57 44.74
N ASP A 415 16.35 42.33 45.57
CA ASP A 415 16.01 41.97 46.94
C ASP A 415 14.69 41.15 47.03
N LEU A 416 14.37 40.60 48.21
CA LEU A 416 13.12 39.88 48.48
C LEU A 416 11.90 40.83 48.39
N ILE A 417 11.46 41.13 47.16
CA ILE A 417 10.27 41.94 46.88
C ILE A 417 9.03 41.05 47.02
N SER A 418 8.17 41.38 47.97
CA SER A 418 6.88 40.73 48.15
C SER A 418 5.74 41.48 47.48
N THR A 419 5.87 42.81 47.32
CA THR A 419 4.77 43.67 46.84
C THR A 419 5.27 44.71 45.85
N ILE A 420 4.58 44.84 44.72
CA ILE A 420 4.81 45.85 43.68
C ILE A 420 3.54 46.68 43.55
N VAL A 421 3.65 48.02 43.53
CA VAL A 421 2.53 48.94 43.35
C VAL A 421 2.79 49.85 42.16
N ILE A 422 1.84 49.90 41.23
CA ILE A 422 1.87 50.75 40.03
C ILE A 422 0.82 51.85 40.22
N GLU A 423 1.25 53.08 40.50
CA GLU A 423 0.38 54.24 40.61
C GLU A 423 0.24 54.93 39.24
N ILE A 424 -0.99 55.24 38.86
CA ILE A 424 -1.33 55.74 37.54
C ILE A 424 -2.06 57.08 37.68
N ARG A 425 -1.68 58.05 36.86
CA ARG A 425 -2.32 59.38 36.81
C ARG A 425 -2.69 59.73 35.39
N GLY A 426 -3.80 60.43 35.23
CA GLY A 426 -4.32 60.90 33.94
C GLY A 426 -5.01 62.26 34.09
N PRO A 427 -5.20 62.98 32.98
CA PRO A 427 -5.95 64.24 32.97
C PRO A 427 -7.47 64.01 33.10
N ASP A 428 -7.94 62.81 32.75
CA ASP A 428 -9.35 62.42 32.78
C ASP A 428 -9.77 61.88 34.16
N GLN A 429 -11.08 61.83 34.43
CA GLN A 429 -11.63 61.33 35.69
C GLN A 429 -11.29 59.86 35.94
N SER A 430 -11.15 59.09 34.87
CA SER A 430 -10.77 57.68 34.85
C SER A 430 -9.58 57.46 33.93
N VAL A 431 -8.80 56.40 34.21
CA VAL A 431 -7.67 55.96 33.37
C VAL A 431 -7.89 54.54 32.91
N ARG A 432 -7.34 54.19 31.76
CA ARG A 432 -7.34 52.81 31.24
C ARG A 432 -5.94 52.22 31.16
N VAL A 433 -5.84 50.98 31.61
CA VAL A 433 -4.66 50.13 31.46
C VAL A 433 -5.08 48.85 30.76
N ARG A 434 -4.37 48.48 29.70
CA ARG A 434 -4.72 47.31 28.88
C ARG A 434 -4.13 46.03 29.43
N GLN A 435 -2.85 46.04 29.82
CA GLN A 435 -2.17 44.83 30.28
C GLN A 435 -1.09 45.12 31.31
N VAL A 436 -0.81 44.15 32.18
CA VAL A 436 0.29 44.16 33.15
C VAL A 436 1.02 42.81 33.14
N ARG A 437 2.34 42.82 33.19
CA ARG A 437 3.17 41.61 33.32
C ARG A 437 4.32 41.81 34.30
N ALA A 438 4.60 40.80 35.13
CA ALA A 438 5.76 40.74 36.00
C ALA A 438 6.63 39.56 35.56
N LEU A 439 7.89 39.82 35.22
CA LEU A 439 8.84 38.81 34.73
C LEU A 439 9.97 38.59 35.73
N GLY A 440 10.42 37.34 35.89
CA GLY A 440 11.52 36.99 36.80
C GLY A 440 11.83 35.49 36.84
N THR A 441 12.23 34.97 38.00
CA THR A 441 12.65 33.56 38.20
C THR A 441 11.84 32.89 39.31
N GLY A 442 11.30 31.68 39.09
CA GLY A 442 10.59 30.87 40.11
C GLY A 442 11.33 29.57 40.48
N ASP A 443 11.07 29.04 41.69
CA ASP A 443 11.71 27.82 42.25
C ASP A 443 11.11 26.48 41.73
N GLY A 444 10.12 26.51 40.83
CA GLY A 444 9.25 25.38 40.49
C GLY A 444 9.75 24.34 39.47
N GLU A 445 10.88 24.56 38.78
CA GLU A 445 11.47 23.57 37.88
C GLU A 445 12.93 23.30 38.25
N GLY A 446 13.16 22.15 38.86
CA GLY A 446 14.51 21.69 39.20
C GLY A 446 15.42 21.63 37.98
N GLY A 447 16.54 22.36 38.04
CA GLY A 447 17.75 21.96 37.36
C GLY A 447 17.98 22.43 35.92
N MET A 448 17.29 23.46 35.43
CA MET A 448 17.86 24.27 34.35
C MET A 448 18.65 25.42 34.99
N SER A 449 19.82 25.07 35.53
CA SER A 449 20.90 26.04 35.71
C SER A 449 20.93 26.94 34.47
N SER A 450 21.06 28.25 34.70
CA SER A 450 21.39 29.28 33.73
C SER A 450 22.55 28.83 32.85
N ARG A 451 22.28 27.95 31.88
CA ARG A 451 23.16 27.75 30.74
C ARG A 451 23.17 29.11 30.07
N PRO A 452 24.34 29.73 29.86
CA PRO A 452 24.39 31.02 29.18
C PRO A 452 23.63 30.84 27.87
N LEU A 453 22.49 31.53 27.72
CA LEU A 453 21.78 31.54 26.45
C LEU A 453 22.80 32.01 25.42
N ARG A 454 22.97 31.20 24.37
CA ARG A 454 23.84 31.54 23.25
C ARG A 454 23.35 32.89 22.74
N GLN A 455 24.19 33.92 22.86
CA GLN A 455 23.78 35.29 22.55
C GLN A 455 23.45 35.34 21.05
N HIS A 456 22.20 35.60 20.75
CA HIS A 456 21.69 35.67 19.38
C HIS A 456 21.33 37.12 19.08
N SER A 457 21.63 37.55 17.85
CA SER A 457 21.18 38.87 17.40
C SER A 457 19.64 38.92 17.41
N PRO A 458 19.02 40.09 17.63
CA PRO A 458 17.56 40.25 17.54
C PRO A 458 16.98 39.71 16.22
N LEU A 459 17.71 39.91 15.11
CA LEU A 459 17.38 39.35 13.79
C LEU A 459 17.33 37.82 13.80
N THR A 460 18.33 37.17 14.42
CA THR A 460 18.39 35.71 14.56
C THR A 460 17.19 35.16 15.34
N ILE A 461 16.77 35.86 16.41
CA ILE A 461 15.61 35.46 17.22
C ILE A 461 14.32 35.60 16.39
N GLN A 462 14.17 36.70 15.65
CA GLN A 462 13.02 36.96 14.77
C GLN A 462 12.87 35.89 13.68
N HIS A 463 13.98 35.54 13.02
CA HIS A 463 14.02 34.51 12.00
C HIS A 463 13.63 33.14 12.55
N ARG A 464 14.12 32.78 13.75
CA ARG A 464 13.74 31.53 14.42
C ARG A 464 12.27 31.49 14.81
N ALA A 465 11.70 32.59 15.31
CA ALA A 465 10.28 32.67 15.64
C ALA A 465 9.41 32.49 14.39
N CYS A 466 9.76 33.17 13.30
CA CYS A 466 9.08 33.01 12.01
C CYS A 466 9.22 31.59 11.46
N GLU A 467 10.39 30.96 11.59
CA GLU A 467 10.63 29.56 11.20
C GLU A 467 9.75 28.60 12.01
N GLN A 468 9.72 28.74 13.34
CA GLN A 468 8.89 27.92 14.23
C GLN A 468 7.41 28.03 13.86
N GLU A 469 6.91 29.24 13.62
CA GLU A 469 5.53 29.46 13.18
C GLU A 469 5.25 28.82 11.80
N THR A 470 6.19 28.95 10.87
CA THR A 470 6.10 28.34 9.54
C THR A 470 6.07 26.81 9.61
N LEU A 471 6.85 26.22 10.52
CA LEU A 471 6.83 24.78 10.80
C LEU A 471 5.51 24.32 11.43
N LYS A 472 4.95 25.10 12.37
CA LYS A 472 3.64 24.84 12.99
C LYS A 472 2.55 24.77 11.90
N VAL A 473 2.48 25.78 11.04
CA VAL A 473 1.51 25.85 9.93
C VAL A 473 1.75 24.74 8.90
N PHE A 474 3.00 24.44 8.55
CA PHE A 474 3.33 23.33 7.64
C PHE A 474 2.84 21.97 8.18
N ARG A 475 3.12 21.67 9.45
CA ARG A 475 2.63 20.44 10.12
C ARG A 475 1.11 20.37 10.15
N LEU A 476 0.44 21.49 10.38
CA LEU A 476 -1.01 21.57 10.39
C LEU A 476 -1.61 21.28 9.01
N ILE A 477 -1.13 21.94 7.95
CA ILE A 477 -1.66 21.77 6.59
C ILE A 477 -1.38 20.35 6.08
N THR A 478 -0.14 19.88 6.23
CA THR A 478 0.22 18.50 5.86
C THR A 478 -0.57 17.49 6.67
N GLY A 479 -0.73 17.70 7.98
CA GLY A 479 -1.57 16.88 8.84
C GLY A 479 -3.07 16.96 8.55
N GLN A 480 -3.56 17.82 7.66
CA GLN A 480 -4.96 17.86 7.21
C GLN A 480 -5.12 17.25 5.83
N VAL A 481 -4.25 17.63 4.89
CA VAL A 481 -4.20 17.06 3.54
C VAL A 481 -3.88 15.56 3.58
N PHE A 482 -3.04 15.14 4.53
CA PHE A 482 -2.67 13.75 4.78
C PHE A 482 -3.28 13.22 6.10
N GLY A 483 -4.22 13.94 6.72
CA GLY A 483 -4.63 13.76 8.12
C GLY A 483 -5.49 12.58 8.50
N ARG A 484 -6.33 12.10 7.57
CA ARG A 484 -6.99 10.79 7.74
C ARG A 484 -5.98 9.64 7.85
N LEU A 485 -4.70 9.91 7.53
CA LEU A 485 -3.56 9.00 7.64
C LEU A 485 -2.59 9.34 8.79
N ILE A 486 -2.84 10.29 9.70
CA ILE A 486 -1.89 10.57 10.82
C ILE A 486 -2.57 10.54 12.20
N ILE A 487 -3.84 10.94 12.32
CA ILE A 487 -4.48 11.14 13.64
C ILE A 487 -5.23 9.89 14.15
N THR A 488 -5.60 8.95 13.27
CA THR A 488 -6.32 7.72 13.65
C THR A 488 -5.50 6.72 14.49
N ALA A 489 -4.22 7.00 14.75
CA ALA A 489 -3.34 6.13 15.53
C ALA A 489 -3.47 6.28 17.06
N GLU A 490 -4.25 7.23 17.60
CA GLU A 490 -4.33 7.47 19.06
C GLU A 490 -5.71 7.28 19.70
N SER A 491 -6.74 6.82 18.97
CA SER A 491 -8.09 6.60 19.55
C SER A 491 -8.72 5.25 19.20
N GLY A 492 -7.91 4.20 19.05
CA GLY A 492 -8.37 2.85 18.75
C GLY A 492 -8.46 1.92 19.95
N ASN A 493 -9.17 2.25 21.03
CA ASN A 493 -9.73 1.25 21.95
C ASN A 493 -10.80 1.84 22.90
N ARG A 494 -12.06 1.85 22.49
CA ARG A 494 -13.27 1.77 23.35
C ARG A 494 -14.50 1.65 22.45
N GLY A 495 -15.15 0.49 22.49
CA GLY A 495 -16.44 0.28 21.82
C GLY A 495 -17.57 1.00 22.56
N GLY A 496 -18.57 1.45 21.80
CA GLY A 496 -19.89 1.84 22.30
C GLY A 496 -20.26 3.31 22.10
N GLU A 497 -21.07 3.56 21.06
CA GLU A 497 -22.11 4.60 20.98
C GLU A 497 -21.72 6.09 20.99
N ALA A 498 -21.38 6.62 19.80
CA ALA A 498 -21.86 7.91 19.29
C ALA A 498 -21.61 7.96 17.78
N GLY A 499 -22.65 7.74 16.98
CA GLY A 499 -22.62 8.00 15.55
C GLY A 499 -23.19 9.38 15.25
N ASP A 500 -22.53 10.16 14.38
CA ASP A 500 -23.22 10.74 13.22
C ASP A 500 -22.28 11.23 12.11
N VAL A 501 -22.74 11.03 10.87
CA VAL A 501 -22.37 11.54 9.53
C VAL A 501 -20.88 11.71 9.13
N CYS A 502 -20.38 10.75 8.33
CA CYS A 502 -19.72 10.96 7.02
C CYS A 502 -19.02 9.65 6.54
N ALA A 503 -19.80 8.62 6.23
CA ALA A 503 -19.30 7.41 5.58
C ALA A 503 -20.10 7.17 4.29
N GLY A 504 -19.47 7.41 3.15
CA GLY A 504 -20.07 7.23 1.83
C GLY A 504 -19.44 8.11 0.76
N HIS A 505 -18.14 7.98 0.53
CA HIS A 505 -17.52 8.33 -0.75
C HIS A 505 -16.71 7.12 -1.19
N ILE A 506 -17.10 6.56 -2.34
CA ILE A 506 -16.31 5.59 -3.09
C ILE A 506 -15.29 6.43 -3.85
N GLU A 507 -14.03 6.36 -3.44
CA GLU A 507 -12.94 7.08 -4.12
C GLU A 507 -12.79 6.52 -5.54
N THR A 508 -12.96 7.38 -6.55
CA THR A 508 -12.82 7.02 -7.97
C THR A 508 -11.34 6.98 -8.35
N GLY A 509 -10.97 6.18 -9.36
CA GLY A 509 -9.57 6.01 -9.80
C GLY A 509 -8.86 7.32 -10.18
N GLU A 510 -9.60 8.36 -10.59
CA GLU A 510 -9.05 9.67 -10.93
C GLU A 510 -8.64 10.51 -9.70
N GLU A 511 -9.32 10.35 -8.55
CA GLU A 511 -8.95 11.04 -7.30
C GLU A 511 -7.69 10.43 -6.68
N GLN A 512 -7.45 9.13 -6.87
CA GLN A 512 -6.26 8.43 -6.41
C GLN A 512 -5.01 8.82 -7.21
N GLU A 513 -5.12 8.99 -8.53
CA GLU A 513 -4.03 9.50 -9.38
C GLU A 513 -3.69 10.96 -9.06
N ARG A 514 -4.71 11.82 -8.87
CA ARG A 514 -4.51 13.22 -8.45
C ARG A 514 -3.85 13.34 -7.08
N ASN A 515 -4.22 12.48 -6.13
CA ASN A 515 -3.56 12.39 -4.82
C ASN A 515 -2.10 11.91 -4.94
N ASN A 516 -1.78 11.04 -5.90
CA ASN A 516 -0.41 10.61 -6.16
C ASN A 516 0.44 11.70 -6.82
N ASP A 517 -0.10 12.48 -7.75
CA ASP A 517 0.57 13.65 -8.33
C ASP A 517 0.82 14.74 -7.29
N LEU A 518 -0.13 14.95 -6.37
CA LEU A 518 0.03 15.83 -5.20
C LEU A 518 1.18 15.38 -4.29
N ARG A 519 1.31 14.07 -4.07
CA ARG A 519 2.40 13.47 -3.27
C ARG A 519 3.74 13.56 -3.98
N GLU A 520 3.81 13.27 -5.27
CA GLU A 520 5.04 13.33 -6.06
C GLU A 520 5.53 14.76 -6.23
N HIS A 521 4.62 15.73 -6.45
CA HIS A 521 4.97 17.15 -6.51
C HIS A 521 5.42 17.70 -5.15
N MET A 522 4.78 17.32 -4.04
CA MET A 522 5.24 17.72 -2.70
C MET A 522 6.60 17.10 -2.34
N VAL A 523 6.82 15.83 -2.67
CA VAL A 523 8.13 15.17 -2.51
C VAL A 523 9.16 15.81 -3.45
N GLY A 524 8.79 16.22 -4.66
CA GLY A 524 9.65 16.98 -5.56
C GLY A 524 10.05 18.35 -4.99
N ILE A 525 9.10 19.10 -4.41
CA ILE A 525 9.35 20.39 -3.76
C ILE A 525 10.19 20.23 -2.48
N LEU A 526 9.93 19.18 -1.70
CA LEU A 526 10.71 18.88 -0.50
C LEU A 526 12.10 18.34 -0.84
N PHE A 527 12.35 17.64 -1.95
CA PHE A 527 13.61 16.90 -2.14
C PHE A 527 14.40 17.25 -3.41
N SER A 528 14.12 18.40 -4.04
CA SER A 528 14.83 18.89 -5.25
C SER A 528 16.28 19.37 -5.04
N ARG A 529 16.76 19.49 -3.79
CA ARG A 529 18.12 19.98 -3.47
C ARG A 529 19.11 18.84 -3.22
N SER A 530 20.41 19.15 -3.35
CA SER A 530 21.53 18.19 -3.19
C SER A 530 21.80 17.73 -1.75
N LYS A 531 21.17 18.35 -0.74
CA LYS A 531 21.24 17.97 0.68
C LYS A 531 19.86 18.04 1.32
N LEU A 532 19.57 17.10 2.23
CA LEU A 532 18.34 17.15 3.03
C LEU A 532 18.39 18.31 4.02
N THR A 533 17.38 19.17 4.00
CA THR A 533 17.19 20.23 5.02
C THR A 533 16.90 19.61 6.39
N HIS A 534 17.11 20.36 7.46
CA HIS A 534 16.79 19.91 8.82
C HIS A 534 15.32 19.47 8.97
N LEU A 535 14.38 20.19 8.32
CA LEU A 535 12.97 19.80 8.27
C LEU A 535 12.76 18.45 7.57
N GLN A 536 13.37 18.24 6.41
CA GLN A 536 13.24 16.98 5.68
C GLN A 536 13.74 15.79 6.50
N LYS A 537 14.84 15.97 7.24
CA LYS A 537 15.34 14.94 8.17
C LYS A 537 14.35 14.66 9.30
N GLN A 538 13.72 15.69 9.87
CA GLN A 538 12.69 15.52 10.91
C GLN A 538 11.42 14.84 10.38
N VAL A 539 10.95 15.21 9.19
CA VAL A 539 9.80 14.57 8.53
C VAL A 539 10.11 13.10 8.24
N CYS A 540 11.29 12.79 7.70
CA CYS A 540 11.75 11.41 7.51
C CYS A 540 11.78 10.64 8.84
N ALA A 541 12.32 11.23 9.91
CA ALA A 541 12.37 10.59 11.23
C ALA A 541 10.96 10.25 11.77
N HIS A 542 9.98 11.13 11.55
CA HIS A 542 8.59 10.88 11.94
C HIS A 542 7.95 9.73 11.13
N ILE A 543 8.14 9.71 9.81
CA ILE A 543 7.65 8.63 8.94
C ILE A 543 8.27 7.29 9.33
N VAL A 544 9.57 7.26 9.60
CA VAL A 544 10.27 6.04 10.06
C VAL A 544 9.74 5.57 11.42
N GLN A 545 9.45 6.49 12.34
CA GLN A 545 8.87 6.16 13.64
C GLN A 545 7.42 5.65 13.51
N ALA A 546 6.64 6.14 12.54
CA ALA A 546 5.32 5.60 12.21
C ALA A 546 5.41 4.16 11.68
N ILE A 547 6.31 3.91 10.72
CA ILE A 547 6.58 2.55 10.20
C ILE A 547 6.97 1.60 11.33
N ARG A 548 7.77 2.07 12.28
CA ARG A 548 8.13 1.27 13.47
C ARG A 548 6.88 0.85 14.27
N LYS A 549 5.97 1.77 14.58
CA LYS A 549 4.74 1.45 15.33
C LYS A 549 3.88 0.42 14.57
N GLU A 550 3.70 0.64 13.27
CA GLU A 550 2.95 -0.27 12.40
C GLU A 550 3.59 -1.65 12.27
N THR A 551 4.91 -1.72 12.24
CA THR A 551 5.65 -2.99 12.18
C THR A 551 5.44 -3.82 13.45
N VAL A 552 5.45 -3.18 14.62
CA VAL A 552 5.18 -3.86 15.89
C VAL A 552 3.77 -4.41 15.91
N ARG A 553 2.77 -3.58 15.55
CA ARG A 553 1.37 -4.00 15.45
C ARG A 553 1.19 -5.18 14.49
N ALA A 554 1.72 -5.07 13.27
CA ALA A 554 1.63 -6.13 12.26
C ALA A 554 2.28 -7.44 12.71
N ARG A 555 3.35 -7.36 13.52
CA ARG A 555 4.00 -8.54 14.10
C ARG A 555 3.15 -9.17 15.20
N GLU A 556 2.57 -8.39 16.11
CA GLU A 556 1.69 -8.89 17.17
C GLU A 556 0.43 -9.57 16.58
N GLU A 557 -0.17 -8.98 15.55
CA GLU A 557 -1.32 -9.57 14.83
C GLU A 557 -0.94 -10.88 14.12
N TRP A 558 0.23 -10.93 13.48
CA TRP A 558 0.72 -12.15 12.84
C TRP A 558 1.01 -13.27 13.85
N GLU A 559 1.62 -12.94 15.01
CA GLU A 559 1.87 -13.90 16.10
C GLU A 559 0.56 -14.43 16.71
N ALA A 560 -0.46 -13.57 16.83
CA ALA A 560 -1.80 -13.97 17.26
C ALA A 560 -2.47 -14.93 16.24
N GLY A 561 -2.35 -14.62 14.94
CA GLY A 561 -2.88 -15.46 13.85
C GLY A 561 -2.28 -16.87 13.79
N LEU A 562 -0.98 -17.00 14.09
CA LEU A 562 -0.32 -18.31 14.18
C LEU A 562 -0.82 -19.18 15.34
N SER A 563 -1.25 -18.56 16.44
CA SER A 563 -1.68 -19.25 17.67
C SER A 563 -3.13 -19.76 17.57
N CYS A 564 -3.97 -19.13 16.74
CA CYS A 564 -5.39 -19.47 16.60
C CYS A 564 -5.69 -20.55 15.54
N GLY A 565 -4.71 -20.95 14.71
CA GLY A 565 -4.90 -21.93 13.62
C GLY A 565 -4.95 -23.41 14.03
N GLY A 566 -5.03 -23.73 15.32
CA GLY A 566 -4.83 -25.07 15.86
C GLY A 566 -6.00 -26.07 15.78
N LEU A 567 -7.23 -25.65 15.42
CA LEU A 567 -8.36 -26.58 15.32
C LEU A 567 -9.31 -26.25 14.15
N GLY A 568 -9.26 -27.08 13.10
CA GLY A 568 -10.40 -27.33 12.20
C GLY A 568 -10.35 -26.63 10.83
N THR A 569 -10.18 -27.45 9.78
CA THR A 569 -10.56 -27.23 8.37
C THR A 569 -9.94 -26.02 7.63
N PRO A 570 -9.41 -26.17 6.40
CA PRO A 570 -8.92 -25.02 5.64
C PRO A 570 -10.05 -24.02 5.42
N ALA A 571 -9.93 -22.84 6.04
CA ALA A 571 -10.84 -21.74 5.81
C ALA A 571 -10.84 -21.41 4.31
N THR A 572 -12.04 -21.30 3.74
CA THR A 572 -12.25 -20.79 2.39
C THR A 572 -11.65 -19.38 2.27
N PRO A 573 -11.20 -18.95 1.07
CA PRO A 573 -10.45 -17.70 0.89
C PRO A 573 -11.24 -16.40 1.17
N GLU A 574 -12.49 -16.50 1.60
CA GLU A 574 -13.44 -15.38 1.64
C GLU A 574 -13.50 -14.66 2.99
N GLU A 575 -12.96 -15.21 4.08
CA GLU A 575 -13.09 -14.61 5.42
C GLU A 575 -11.92 -13.67 5.82
N GLY A 576 -10.92 -13.48 4.96
CA GLY A 576 -9.75 -12.62 5.22
C GLY A 576 -9.97 -11.11 5.08
N GLN A 577 -11.21 -10.64 4.89
CA GLN A 577 -11.52 -9.23 4.57
C GLN A 577 -11.82 -8.33 5.78
N ASN A 578 -11.74 -8.85 7.01
CA ASN A 578 -12.01 -8.10 8.23
C ASN A 578 -10.76 -7.79 9.08
N ASN A 579 -9.56 -7.72 8.48
CA ASN A 579 -8.42 -7.07 9.14
C ASN A 579 -8.48 -5.55 8.92
N PRO A 580 -8.11 -4.72 9.92
CA PRO A 580 -8.06 -3.27 9.77
C PRO A 580 -7.16 -2.89 8.58
N PRO A 581 -7.39 -1.74 7.93
CA PRO A 581 -6.71 -1.43 6.69
C PRO A 581 -5.21 -1.23 6.93
N ASP A 582 -4.39 -2.16 6.41
CA ASP A 582 -2.93 -2.03 6.13
C ASP A 582 -2.57 -0.77 5.31
N THR A 583 -3.57 0.09 5.03
CA THR A 583 -3.49 1.26 4.18
C THR A 583 -2.55 2.27 4.80
N TYR A 584 -2.59 2.46 6.12
CA TYR A 584 -1.65 3.38 6.77
C TYR A 584 -0.18 2.94 6.61
N CYS A 585 0.15 1.68 6.91
CA CYS A 585 1.50 1.14 6.72
C CYS A 585 1.94 1.19 5.26
N PHE A 586 1.07 0.80 4.33
CA PHE A 586 1.33 0.86 2.89
C PHE A 586 1.61 2.29 2.40
N GLU A 587 0.88 3.28 2.91
CA GLU A 587 1.04 4.68 2.54
C GLU A 587 2.35 5.26 3.07
N MET A 588 2.72 4.94 4.32
CA MET A 588 4.02 5.35 4.86
C MET A 588 5.18 4.75 4.06
N LEU A 589 5.09 3.48 3.67
CA LEU A 589 6.07 2.84 2.79
C LEU A 589 6.07 3.42 1.37
N SER A 590 4.93 3.92 0.89
CA SER A 590 4.83 4.61 -0.39
C SER A 590 5.53 5.96 -0.36
N MET A 591 5.38 6.71 0.73
CA MET A 591 6.17 7.94 0.96
C MET A 591 7.67 7.63 1.00
N VAL A 592 8.10 6.60 1.74
CA VAL A 592 9.52 6.21 1.79
C VAL A 592 10.03 5.73 0.43
N LEU A 593 9.20 5.05 -0.37
CA LEU A 593 9.59 4.66 -1.72
C LEU A 593 9.77 5.89 -2.62
N ALA A 594 8.89 6.87 -2.54
CA ALA A 594 9.06 8.14 -3.24
C ALA A 594 10.35 8.86 -2.81
N LEU A 595 10.66 8.90 -1.51
CA LEU A 595 11.91 9.45 -0.97
C LEU A 595 13.15 8.75 -1.54
N SER A 596 13.09 7.42 -1.64
CA SER A 596 14.14 6.59 -2.26
C SER A 596 14.29 6.80 -3.78
N GLY A 597 13.41 7.58 -4.41
CA GLY A 597 13.60 8.01 -5.81
C GLY A 597 14.82 8.93 -5.97
N SER A 598 15.10 9.77 -4.96
CA SER A 598 16.25 10.68 -4.96
C SER A 598 17.52 10.00 -4.41
N ALA A 599 18.69 10.30 -4.99
CA ALA A 599 19.97 9.73 -4.51
C ALA A 599 20.29 10.14 -3.06
N VAL A 600 19.99 11.39 -2.71
CA VAL A 600 20.19 11.93 -1.35
C VAL A 600 19.24 11.26 -0.35
N GLY A 601 17.98 11.05 -0.72
CA GLY A 601 16.99 10.35 0.09
C GLY A 601 17.35 8.88 0.30
N ARG A 602 17.80 8.17 -0.75
CA ARG A 602 18.30 6.79 -0.62
C ARG A 602 19.46 6.68 0.34
N ALA A 603 20.49 7.52 0.18
CA ALA A 603 21.66 7.50 1.06
C ALA A 603 21.28 7.79 2.52
N HIS A 604 20.33 8.71 2.76
CA HIS A 604 19.85 8.99 4.12
C HIS A 604 19.08 7.81 4.72
N LEU A 605 18.20 7.17 3.95
CA LEU A 605 17.42 6.00 4.39
C LEU A 605 18.32 4.77 4.60
N ALA A 606 19.35 4.59 3.78
CA ALA A 606 20.34 3.52 3.89
C ALA A 606 21.11 3.56 5.22
N GLN A 607 21.28 4.76 5.81
CA GLN A 607 21.92 4.95 7.11
C GLN A 607 20.97 4.69 8.31
N GLN A 608 19.68 4.42 8.07
CA GLN A 608 18.69 4.18 9.12
C GLN A 608 18.57 2.69 9.44
N ASP A 609 19.46 2.14 10.28
CA ASP A 609 19.49 0.72 10.66
C ASP A 609 18.15 0.20 11.21
N ARG A 610 17.44 1.03 11.99
CA ARG A 610 16.13 0.68 12.55
C ARG A 610 15.09 0.50 11.46
N LEU A 611 15.07 1.36 10.45
CA LEU A 611 14.14 1.24 9.32
C LEU A 611 14.36 -0.09 8.59
N LEU A 612 15.62 -0.44 8.30
CA LEU A 612 15.97 -1.71 7.65
C LEU A 612 15.49 -2.92 8.46
N ARG A 613 15.64 -2.92 9.80
CA ARG A 613 15.07 -3.98 10.66
C ARG A 613 13.54 -4.06 10.56
N HIS A 614 12.86 -2.91 10.54
CA HIS A 614 11.41 -2.87 10.43
C HIS A 614 10.92 -3.37 9.06
N LEU A 615 11.62 -3.01 7.98
CA LEU A 615 11.37 -3.53 6.64
C LEU A 615 11.56 -5.06 6.57
N LEU A 616 12.63 -5.60 7.17
CA LEU A 616 12.84 -7.06 7.24
C LEU A 616 11.70 -7.76 8.00
N SER A 617 11.15 -7.14 9.04
CA SER A 617 10.00 -7.69 9.76
C SER A 617 8.73 -7.67 8.90
N LEU A 618 8.42 -6.52 8.28
CA LEU A 618 7.25 -6.34 7.41
C LEU A 618 7.28 -7.23 6.16
N LEU A 619 8.48 -7.63 5.70
CA LEU A 619 8.63 -8.61 4.62
C LEU A 619 7.98 -9.96 4.96
N HIS A 620 7.93 -10.34 6.25
CA HIS A 620 7.33 -11.60 6.69
C HIS A 620 5.93 -11.43 7.28
N THR A 621 5.61 -10.28 7.88
CA THR A 621 4.36 -10.07 8.63
C THR A 621 3.32 -9.21 7.91
N GLY A 622 3.70 -8.33 6.98
CA GLY A 622 2.77 -7.41 6.31
C GLY A 622 1.88 -8.09 5.27
N SER A 623 0.79 -7.43 4.83
CA SER A 623 -0.01 -7.92 3.70
C SER A 623 0.77 -7.98 2.38
N ALA A 624 0.21 -8.68 1.39
CA ALA A 624 0.83 -8.82 0.07
C ALA A 624 1.18 -7.47 -0.59
N ARG A 625 0.39 -6.41 -0.38
CA ARG A 625 0.72 -5.07 -0.92
C ARG A 625 1.90 -4.43 -0.20
N VAL A 626 1.96 -4.56 1.13
CA VAL A 626 3.05 -4.04 1.98
C VAL A 626 4.36 -4.77 1.65
N GLN A 627 4.33 -6.10 1.57
CA GLN A 627 5.51 -6.92 1.21
C GLN A 627 6.09 -6.53 -0.15
N ARG A 628 5.25 -6.33 -1.18
CA ARG A 628 5.73 -5.87 -2.51
C ARG A 628 6.46 -4.53 -2.42
N GLN A 629 5.90 -3.60 -1.65
CA GLN A 629 6.47 -2.27 -1.44
C GLN A 629 7.82 -2.34 -0.71
N VAL A 630 7.91 -3.21 0.30
CA VAL A 630 9.15 -3.49 1.03
C VAL A 630 10.22 -4.05 0.11
N VAL A 631 9.89 -4.99 -0.79
CA VAL A 631 10.86 -5.52 -1.77
C VAL A 631 11.35 -4.43 -2.74
N ALA A 632 10.46 -3.54 -3.19
CA ALA A 632 10.83 -2.40 -4.03
C ALA A 632 11.78 -1.42 -3.31
N LEU A 633 11.56 -1.19 -2.02
CA LEU A 633 12.45 -0.40 -1.16
C LEU A 633 13.82 -1.05 -0.99
N PHE A 634 13.88 -2.33 -0.64
CA PHE A 634 15.16 -3.06 -0.53
C PHE A 634 15.96 -3.02 -1.82
N ARG A 635 15.32 -3.20 -2.98
CA ARG A 635 15.98 -3.12 -4.28
C ARG A 635 16.67 -1.78 -4.53
N ARG A 636 16.11 -0.67 -4.02
CA ARG A 636 16.71 0.68 -4.15
C ARG A 636 17.75 0.97 -3.08
N MET A 637 17.47 0.60 -1.83
CA MET A 637 18.30 0.94 -0.67
C MET A 637 19.57 0.07 -0.58
N LEU A 638 19.50 -1.22 -0.94
CA LEU A 638 20.64 -2.14 -0.84
C LEU A 638 21.81 -1.75 -1.75
N ALA A 639 21.59 -0.95 -2.79
CA ALA A 639 22.67 -0.39 -3.60
C ALA A 639 23.61 0.53 -2.79
N ASP A 640 23.06 1.26 -1.80
CA ASP A 640 23.80 2.20 -0.94
C ASP A 640 24.12 1.61 0.46
N VAL A 641 23.59 0.42 0.80
CA VAL A 641 23.88 -0.28 2.07
C VAL A 641 24.99 -1.33 1.86
N PRO A 642 26.13 -1.23 2.56
CA PRO A 642 27.20 -2.23 2.44
C PRO A 642 26.81 -3.56 3.13
N PRO A 643 27.31 -4.72 2.65
CA PRO A 643 26.98 -6.03 3.25
C PRO A 643 27.28 -6.14 4.75
N GLN A 644 28.38 -5.55 5.23
CA GLN A 644 28.71 -5.50 6.67
C GLN A 644 27.63 -4.81 7.51
N SER A 645 27.06 -3.71 7.02
CA SER A 645 26.01 -2.99 7.77
C SER A 645 24.75 -3.84 7.89
N LEU A 646 24.36 -4.54 6.81
CA LEU A 646 23.21 -5.46 6.88
C LEU A 646 23.50 -6.66 7.80
N ALA A 647 24.73 -7.17 7.82
CA ALA A 647 25.13 -8.24 8.73
C ALA A 647 24.92 -7.86 10.21
N LEU A 648 25.36 -6.65 10.62
CA LEU A 648 25.11 -6.12 11.98
C LEU A 648 23.62 -5.92 12.30
N ILE A 649 22.82 -5.61 11.29
CA ILE A 649 21.37 -5.42 11.43
C ILE A 649 20.65 -6.74 11.67
N VAL A 650 21.06 -7.79 10.93
CA VAL A 650 20.50 -9.15 10.98
C VAL A 650 21.05 -9.98 12.14
N GLY A 651 22.22 -9.62 12.70
CA GLY A 651 22.87 -10.33 13.80
C GLY A 651 23.88 -11.39 13.33
N VAL A 652 24.57 -11.11 12.22
CA VAL A 652 25.62 -11.99 11.65
C VAL A 652 26.99 -11.40 11.96
N ASP A 653 27.80 -12.11 12.75
CA ASP A 653 29.10 -11.63 13.22
C ASP A 653 30.20 -11.69 12.15
N VAL A 654 30.15 -12.70 11.28
CA VAL A 654 31.19 -12.97 10.26
C VAL A 654 30.51 -13.18 8.91
N LEU A 655 30.92 -12.39 7.90
CA LEU A 655 30.47 -12.59 6.53
C LEU A 655 31.02 -13.89 5.93
N PRO A 656 30.29 -14.52 4.99
CA PRO A 656 30.74 -15.75 4.36
C PRO A 656 32.08 -15.54 3.65
N ALA A 657 32.97 -16.54 3.78
CA ALA A 657 34.27 -16.53 3.13
C ALA A 657 34.09 -16.51 1.59
N GLN A 658 34.76 -15.56 0.93
CA GLN A 658 34.62 -15.38 -0.52
C GLN A 658 35.34 -16.46 -1.33
N ASP A 659 36.24 -17.21 -0.69
CA ASP A 659 36.95 -18.33 -1.29
C ASP A 659 36.25 -19.65 -0.93
N TYR A 660 35.71 -20.32 -1.95
CA TYR A 660 34.99 -21.58 -1.81
C TYR A 660 35.86 -22.69 -1.20
N ALA A 661 37.19 -22.64 -1.38
CA ALA A 661 38.12 -23.60 -0.79
C ALA A 661 38.18 -23.50 0.74
N ILE A 662 38.04 -22.29 1.31
CA ILE A 662 38.04 -22.05 2.77
C ILE A 662 36.73 -22.53 3.40
N LEU A 663 35.60 -22.38 2.70
CA LEU A 663 34.29 -22.92 3.14
C LEU A 663 34.32 -24.44 3.30
N HIS A 664 35.10 -25.13 2.46
CA HIS A 664 35.39 -26.56 2.62
C HIS A 664 36.45 -26.83 3.68
N ALA A 665 37.54 -26.05 3.80
CA ALA A 665 38.58 -26.28 4.80
C ALA A 665 38.10 -26.15 6.26
N ALA A 666 37.10 -25.29 6.52
CA ALA A 666 36.43 -25.20 7.82
C ALA A 666 35.71 -26.50 8.24
N THR A 667 35.58 -27.50 7.35
CA THR A 667 35.10 -28.85 7.73
C THR A 667 36.15 -29.70 8.45
N LYS A 668 37.45 -29.33 8.42
CA LYS A 668 38.55 -30.12 8.99
C LYS A 668 38.98 -29.71 10.41
N ASP A 669 38.93 -28.43 10.76
CA ASP A 669 39.52 -27.92 12.02
C ASP A 669 38.50 -27.62 13.15
N ASP A 670 37.21 -27.42 12.84
CA ASP A 670 36.17 -27.16 13.83
C ASP A 670 35.31 -28.42 14.10
N GLU A 671 35.86 -29.38 14.85
CA GLU A 671 35.03 -30.35 15.61
C GLU A 671 34.26 -29.68 16.78
N SER A 672 34.26 -28.34 16.87
CA SER A 672 33.30 -27.60 17.66
C SER A 672 31.95 -27.53 16.94
N THR A 673 31.09 -28.52 17.20
CA THR A 673 29.63 -28.55 17.00
C THR A 673 29.06 -27.54 15.99
N PHE A 674 28.83 -27.97 14.74
CA PHE A 674 28.07 -27.21 13.75
C PHE A 674 26.74 -26.69 14.33
N ASP A 675 26.60 -25.38 14.43
CA ASP A 675 25.39 -24.75 14.94
C ASP A 675 24.32 -24.63 13.83
N ILE A 676 23.34 -25.53 13.88
CA ILE A 676 22.16 -25.56 12.99
C ILE A 676 21.36 -24.25 13.07
N HIS A 677 21.48 -23.48 14.15
CA HIS A 677 20.75 -22.25 14.38
C HIS A 677 21.49 -20.98 13.93
N LYS A 678 22.77 -21.04 13.56
CA LYS A 678 23.58 -19.88 13.13
C LYS A 678 23.03 -19.20 11.87
N GLN A 679 22.62 -17.93 12.00
CA GLN A 679 21.98 -17.17 10.92
C GLN A 679 22.96 -16.66 9.86
N GLY A 680 22.61 -16.85 8.59
CA GLY A 680 23.30 -16.28 7.43
C GLY A 680 22.73 -14.94 6.98
N ILE A 681 23.53 -14.16 6.23
CA ILE A 681 23.14 -12.81 5.76
C ILE A 681 21.94 -12.80 4.82
N LEU A 682 21.75 -13.86 4.01
CA LEU A 682 20.62 -13.98 3.07
C LEU A 682 19.43 -14.77 3.63
N ASP A 683 19.56 -15.34 4.82
CA ASP A 683 18.59 -16.31 5.34
C ASP A 683 17.17 -15.74 5.46
N VAL A 684 17.05 -14.48 5.89
CA VAL A 684 15.75 -13.79 6.00
C VAL A 684 15.07 -13.68 4.64
N PHE A 685 15.81 -13.41 3.57
CA PHE A 685 15.26 -13.37 2.21
C PHE A 685 14.95 -14.78 1.68
N LEU A 686 15.88 -15.73 1.84
CA LEU A 686 15.71 -17.13 1.41
C LEU A 686 14.52 -17.80 2.08
N ALA A 687 14.18 -17.39 3.30
CA ALA A 687 13.00 -17.87 4.00
C ALA A 687 11.68 -17.52 3.32
N VAL A 688 11.59 -16.39 2.62
CA VAL A 688 10.39 -16.04 1.84
C VAL A 688 10.21 -17.07 0.72
N ILE A 689 11.30 -17.48 0.07
CA ILE A 689 11.29 -18.54 -0.95
C ILE A 689 10.93 -19.88 -0.28
N ALA A 690 11.58 -20.24 0.83
CA ALA A 690 11.33 -21.49 1.54
C ALA A 690 9.86 -21.64 1.97
N LYS A 691 9.21 -20.57 2.45
CA LYS A 691 7.79 -20.54 2.83
C LYS A 691 6.82 -20.72 1.65
N ALA A 692 7.29 -20.49 0.42
CA ALA A 692 6.51 -20.69 -0.80
C ALA A 692 6.80 -22.03 -1.48
N LEU A 693 7.85 -22.76 -1.06
CA LEU A 693 8.23 -24.04 -1.63
C LEU A 693 7.26 -25.16 -1.24
N THR A 694 6.89 -25.98 -2.22
CA THR A 694 6.23 -27.27 -2.01
C THR A 694 7.24 -28.40 -2.25
N VAL A 695 7.50 -29.21 -1.24
CA VAL A 695 8.51 -30.28 -1.27
C VAL A 695 7.84 -31.63 -1.43
N GLN A 696 8.23 -32.39 -2.44
CA GLN A 696 7.79 -33.77 -2.65
C GLN A 696 8.86 -34.74 -2.12
N LEU A 697 8.49 -35.56 -1.15
CA LEU A 697 9.38 -36.56 -0.57
C LEU A 697 9.19 -37.91 -1.29
N LYS A 698 10.30 -38.50 -1.74
CA LYS A 698 10.34 -39.85 -2.33
C LYS A 698 11.14 -40.78 -1.43
N THR A 699 10.45 -41.68 -0.71
CA THR A 699 11.09 -42.72 0.10
C THR A 699 11.03 -44.07 -0.63
N LYS A 700 12.19 -44.68 -0.89
CA LYS A 700 12.27 -46.04 -1.45
C LYS A 700 12.14 -47.08 -0.32
N GLY A 701 10.90 -47.48 -0.04
CA GLY A 701 10.55 -48.74 0.63
C GLY A 701 10.63 -48.79 2.16
N SER A 702 9.46 -48.96 2.80
CA SER A 702 9.27 -49.91 3.90
C SER A 702 7.78 -50.25 4.01
N GLU A 703 7.44 -51.53 3.84
CA GLU A 703 6.14 -52.06 4.22
C GLU A 703 5.94 -51.94 5.74
N GLY A 704 4.71 -51.62 6.16
CA GLY A 704 4.23 -51.91 7.52
C GLY A 704 4.02 -50.72 8.48
N SER A 705 3.11 -49.79 8.18
CA SER A 705 2.26 -49.20 9.23
C SER A 705 1.00 -48.57 8.63
N LYS A 706 -0.16 -49.06 9.06
CA LYS A 706 -1.46 -48.49 8.68
C LYS A 706 -1.64 -47.15 9.39
N SER A 707 -1.54 -46.05 8.66
CA SER A 707 -2.12 -44.76 9.04
C SER A 707 -3.14 -44.34 7.98
N VAL A 708 -4.33 -43.99 8.45
CA VAL A 708 -5.50 -43.60 7.66
C VAL A 708 -5.35 -42.12 7.29
N MET A 709 -5.22 -41.79 6.00
CA MET A 709 -5.87 -40.64 5.33
C MET A 709 -5.35 -40.41 3.90
N SER A 710 -6.29 -40.04 3.01
CA SER A 710 -6.16 -39.48 1.65
C SER A 710 -5.86 -40.45 0.48
N GLN A 711 -6.86 -40.62 -0.39
CA GLN A 711 -6.75 -41.28 -1.69
C GLN A 711 -6.00 -40.39 -2.70
N GLY A 712 -4.78 -40.82 -3.07
CA GLY A 712 -4.02 -40.33 -4.22
C GLY A 712 -2.97 -41.38 -4.59
N LYS A 713 -2.95 -41.81 -5.85
CA LYS A 713 -2.06 -42.88 -6.38
C LYS A 713 -0.58 -42.45 -6.29
N GLY A 714 0.27 -43.37 -5.82
CA GLY A 714 1.74 -43.25 -5.78
C GLY A 714 2.26 -42.68 -4.46
N GLY A 715 3.16 -43.39 -3.77
CA GLY A 715 3.68 -43.05 -2.43
C GLY A 715 4.57 -41.81 -2.35
N VAL A 716 4.08 -40.65 -2.83
CA VAL A 716 4.73 -39.34 -2.77
C VAL A 716 3.96 -38.48 -1.77
N THR A 717 4.62 -38.01 -0.70
CA THR A 717 4.04 -37.06 0.25
C THR A 717 4.49 -35.65 -0.10
N SER A 718 3.53 -34.75 -0.37
CA SER A 718 3.80 -33.32 -0.56
C SER A 718 3.76 -32.59 0.78
N VAL A 719 4.79 -31.83 1.10
CA VAL A 719 5.00 -31.17 2.38
C VAL A 719 5.38 -29.70 2.16
N THR A 720 4.91 -28.82 3.04
CA THR A 720 5.28 -27.39 3.05
C THR A 720 5.95 -27.02 4.38
N LEU A 721 6.73 -25.94 4.40
CA LEU A 721 7.40 -25.49 5.61
C LEU A 721 6.41 -25.25 6.77
N ALA A 722 5.24 -24.67 6.48
CA ALA A 722 4.17 -24.44 7.45
C ALA A 722 3.63 -25.73 8.08
N THR A 723 3.59 -26.83 7.33
CA THR A 723 3.12 -28.14 7.84
C THR A 723 4.16 -28.86 8.69
N THR A 724 5.46 -28.62 8.47
CA THR A 724 6.56 -29.25 9.22
C THR A 724 6.98 -28.48 10.46
N MET A 725 6.74 -27.17 10.50
CA MET A 725 7.13 -26.27 11.59
C MET A 725 5.93 -25.55 12.24
N PRO A 726 4.91 -26.28 12.76
CA PRO A 726 3.67 -25.67 13.23
C PRO A 726 3.74 -25.04 14.63
N THR A 727 4.73 -25.35 15.48
CA THR A 727 4.79 -24.79 16.84
C THR A 727 5.56 -23.47 16.89
N PRO A 728 4.88 -22.32 17.12
CA PRO A 728 5.56 -21.09 17.44
C PRO A 728 6.23 -21.22 18.81
N THR A 729 7.54 -21.46 18.82
CA THR A 729 8.34 -21.23 20.02
C THR A 729 8.43 -19.73 20.22
N ALA A 730 7.73 -19.21 21.24
CA ALA A 730 7.87 -17.82 21.67
C ALA A 730 9.36 -17.53 21.85
N SER A 731 9.87 -16.49 21.18
CA SER A 731 11.29 -16.09 21.12
C SER A 731 12.26 -16.91 20.25
N SER A 732 11.79 -17.68 19.26
CA SER A 732 12.69 -18.30 18.27
C SER A 732 13.55 -17.25 17.53
N PRO A 733 14.88 -17.41 17.45
CA PRO A 733 15.75 -16.50 16.69
C PRO A 733 15.44 -16.48 15.19
N ARG A 734 14.75 -17.52 14.69
CA ARG A 734 14.35 -17.67 13.27
C ARG A 734 12.83 -17.66 13.10
N TRP A 735 12.13 -16.83 13.87
CA TRP A 735 10.67 -16.64 13.78
C TRP A 735 10.18 -16.41 12.32
N TRP A 736 11.01 -15.81 11.47
CA TRP A 736 10.71 -15.50 10.07
C TRP A 736 10.53 -16.74 9.16
N LEU A 737 10.91 -17.95 9.60
CA LEU A 737 10.61 -19.23 8.92
C LEU A 737 9.18 -19.72 9.13
N GLN A 738 8.43 -19.14 10.06
CA GLN A 738 7.07 -19.57 10.37
C GLN A 738 6.06 -18.96 9.38
N GLY A 739 4.93 -19.64 9.21
CA GLY A 739 3.86 -19.25 8.29
C GLY A 739 4.11 -19.65 6.83
N SER A 740 3.34 -19.05 5.92
CA SER A 740 3.42 -19.31 4.47
C SER A 740 3.71 -18.02 3.69
N ALA A 741 4.13 -18.15 2.43
CA ALA A 741 4.35 -17.03 1.51
C ALA A 741 3.74 -17.34 0.13
N THR A 742 3.28 -16.31 -0.57
CA THR A 742 2.72 -16.48 -1.93
C THR A 742 3.84 -16.60 -2.97
N GLN A 743 3.60 -17.35 -4.06
CA GLN A 743 4.55 -17.51 -5.17
C GLN A 743 5.03 -16.16 -5.74
N LYS A 744 4.12 -15.20 -5.92
CA LYS A 744 4.45 -13.85 -6.43
C LYS A 744 5.48 -13.12 -5.56
N GLN A 745 5.45 -13.30 -4.24
CA GLN A 745 6.44 -12.68 -3.34
C GLN A 745 7.80 -13.38 -3.45
N ALA A 746 7.80 -14.71 -3.52
CA ALA A 746 9.01 -15.48 -3.73
C ALA A 746 9.68 -15.13 -5.07
N ASP A 747 8.92 -14.95 -6.15
CA ASP A 747 9.44 -14.50 -7.45
C ASP A 747 10.17 -13.14 -7.37
N LEU A 748 9.61 -12.19 -6.61
CA LEU A 748 10.23 -10.87 -6.40
C LEU A 748 11.54 -10.97 -5.63
N ILE A 749 11.61 -11.86 -4.63
CA ILE A 749 12.84 -12.12 -3.86
C ILE A 749 13.88 -12.89 -4.68
N ILE A 750 13.46 -13.90 -5.46
CA ILE A 750 14.34 -14.60 -6.41
C ILE A 750 14.97 -13.60 -7.38
N SER A 751 14.16 -12.68 -7.93
CA SER A 751 14.66 -11.62 -8.79
C SER A 751 15.64 -10.69 -8.06
N LEU A 752 15.35 -10.28 -6.82
CA LEU A 752 16.25 -9.44 -6.02
C LEU A 752 17.61 -10.13 -5.78
N ILE A 753 17.60 -11.39 -5.33
CA ILE A 753 18.83 -12.15 -5.06
C ILE A 753 19.64 -12.38 -6.35
N ARG A 754 18.98 -12.67 -7.48
CA ARG A 754 19.65 -12.77 -8.78
C ARG A 754 20.29 -11.45 -9.20
N ASP A 755 19.63 -10.31 -8.96
CA ASP A 755 20.21 -9.01 -9.23
C ASP A 755 21.43 -8.71 -8.34
N MET A 756 21.43 -9.22 -7.10
CA MET A 756 22.60 -9.17 -6.20
C MET A 756 23.75 -10.01 -6.74
N THR A 757 23.52 -11.29 -7.11
CA THR A 757 24.57 -12.19 -7.60
C THR A 757 25.13 -11.78 -8.97
N MET A 758 24.33 -11.14 -9.82
CA MET A 758 24.76 -10.57 -11.10
C MET A 758 25.52 -9.24 -10.96
N GLY A 759 25.64 -8.67 -9.76
CA GLY A 759 26.34 -7.41 -9.51
C GLY A 759 25.59 -6.16 -9.96
N LYS A 760 24.26 -6.22 -10.17
CA LYS A 760 23.47 -5.04 -10.56
C LYS A 760 23.32 -4.02 -9.43
N LEU A 761 23.48 -4.44 -8.18
CA LEU A 761 23.46 -3.56 -7.01
C LEU A 761 24.87 -3.04 -6.70
N SER A 762 25.81 -3.94 -6.39
CA SER A 762 27.23 -3.64 -6.24
C SER A 762 28.08 -4.91 -6.34
N ASP A 763 29.36 -4.77 -6.67
CA ASP A 763 30.31 -5.89 -6.74
C ASP A 763 30.50 -6.58 -5.38
N ALA A 764 30.42 -5.82 -4.28
CA ALA A 764 30.50 -6.36 -2.93
C ALA A 764 29.33 -7.30 -2.64
N TRP A 765 28.11 -6.91 -3.03
CA TRP A 765 26.93 -7.76 -2.92
C TRP A 765 27.04 -9.01 -3.79
N ALA A 766 27.59 -8.90 -5.01
CA ALA A 766 27.78 -10.07 -5.87
C ALA A 766 28.65 -11.15 -5.21
N LYS A 767 29.80 -10.77 -4.63
CA LYS A 767 30.71 -11.71 -3.95
C LYS A 767 30.08 -12.32 -2.70
N VAL A 768 29.51 -11.49 -1.83
CA VAL A 768 28.92 -11.94 -0.55
C VAL A 768 27.68 -12.80 -0.79
N SER A 769 26.82 -12.45 -1.73
CA SER A 769 25.62 -13.23 -2.04
C SER A 769 25.96 -14.58 -2.65
N LYS A 770 26.93 -14.65 -3.56
CA LYS A 770 27.42 -15.93 -4.12
C LYS A 770 28.01 -16.84 -3.03
N ALA A 771 28.82 -16.28 -2.14
CA ALA A 771 29.40 -17.01 -1.02
C ALA A 771 28.32 -17.51 -0.02
N ALA A 772 27.32 -16.68 0.30
CA ALA A 772 26.21 -17.06 1.19
C ALA A 772 25.35 -18.20 0.61
N ILE A 773 25.08 -18.19 -0.70
CA ILE A 773 24.34 -19.26 -1.38
C ILE A 773 25.12 -20.58 -1.30
N ALA A 774 26.43 -20.54 -1.55
CA ALA A 774 27.28 -21.72 -1.45
C ALA A 774 27.38 -22.26 -0.02
N GLU A 775 27.55 -21.39 0.98
CA GLU A 775 27.58 -21.78 2.40
C GLU A 775 26.31 -22.53 2.80
N ASN A 776 25.13 -22.05 2.40
CA ASN A 776 23.85 -22.71 2.69
C ASN A 776 23.72 -24.11 2.05
N ILE A 777 24.29 -24.30 0.86
CA ILE A 777 24.30 -25.61 0.18
C ILE A 777 25.32 -26.55 0.85
N ILE A 778 26.51 -26.06 1.20
CA ILE A 778 27.56 -26.84 1.89
C ILE A 778 27.12 -27.24 3.29
N ASN A 779 26.36 -26.42 4.01
CA ASN A 779 25.85 -26.75 5.35
C ASN A 779 25.01 -28.05 5.38
N LEU A 780 24.49 -28.53 4.25
CA LEU A 780 23.88 -29.87 4.16
C LEU A 780 24.87 -31.01 4.45
N THR A 781 26.15 -30.86 4.12
CA THR A 781 27.19 -31.87 4.41
C THR A 781 27.53 -31.94 5.90
N ARG A 782 27.18 -30.90 6.67
CA ARG A 782 27.49 -30.75 8.10
C ARG A 782 26.37 -31.23 9.04
N LEU A 783 25.22 -31.66 8.52
CA LEU A 783 24.12 -32.20 9.34
C LEU A 783 24.55 -33.48 10.06
N ASN A 784 24.15 -33.69 11.31
CA ASN A 784 24.52 -34.89 12.08
C ASN A 784 23.77 -36.15 11.59
N GLU A 785 24.30 -37.35 11.87
CA GLU A 785 23.65 -38.63 11.50
C GLU A 785 22.22 -38.76 12.05
N GLY A 786 21.97 -38.27 13.28
CA GLY A 786 20.62 -38.24 13.87
C GLY A 786 19.60 -37.46 13.05
N ASP A 787 20.01 -36.35 12.44
CA ASP A 787 19.15 -35.50 11.61
C ASP A 787 18.93 -36.08 10.21
N ARG A 788 19.86 -36.91 9.72
CA ARG A 788 19.78 -37.63 8.43
C ARG A 788 18.95 -38.92 8.51
N SER A 789 18.87 -39.52 9.70
CA SER A 789 18.36 -40.88 9.91
C SER A 789 16.89 -41.09 9.52
N CYS A 790 16.06 -40.05 9.58
CA CYS A 790 14.66 -40.13 9.16
C CYS A 790 14.18 -38.87 8.42
N ALA A 791 13.23 -39.06 7.50
CA ALA A 791 12.72 -37.96 6.68
C ALA A 791 12.03 -36.87 7.51
N ALA A 792 11.38 -37.23 8.61
CA ALA A 792 10.68 -36.28 9.48
C ALA A 792 11.66 -35.36 10.23
N THR A 793 12.78 -35.88 10.74
CA THR A 793 13.81 -35.06 11.40
C THR A 793 14.55 -34.19 10.40
N CYS A 794 14.86 -34.71 9.21
CA CYS A 794 15.51 -33.93 8.15
C CYS A 794 14.64 -32.75 7.68
N LEU A 795 13.34 -32.98 7.45
CA LEU A 795 12.37 -31.92 7.10
C LEU A 795 12.15 -30.91 8.24
N ALA A 796 12.47 -31.29 9.48
CA ALA A 796 12.47 -30.42 10.63
C ALA A 796 13.76 -29.58 10.79
N THR A 797 14.69 -29.62 9.82
CA THR A 797 15.89 -28.78 9.88
C THR A 797 15.73 -27.50 9.06
N PRO A 798 15.99 -26.30 9.62
CA PRO A 798 16.04 -25.05 8.85
C PRO A 798 17.05 -25.09 7.70
N THR A 799 18.18 -25.77 7.92
CA THR A 799 19.28 -25.91 6.95
C THR A 799 18.82 -26.50 5.63
N LEU A 800 17.96 -27.52 5.65
CA LEU A 800 17.41 -28.13 4.44
C LEU A 800 16.57 -27.14 3.62
N TRP A 801 15.67 -26.41 4.28
CA TRP A 801 14.78 -25.45 3.61
C TRP A 801 15.54 -24.26 3.04
N LEU A 802 16.55 -23.75 3.75
CA LEU A 802 17.42 -22.68 3.27
C LEU A 802 18.30 -23.15 2.10
N ALA A 803 18.76 -24.40 2.12
CA ALA A 803 19.49 -24.99 1.00
C ALA A 803 18.60 -25.17 -0.24
N LEU A 804 17.35 -25.65 -0.08
CA LEU A 804 16.38 -25.75 -1.16
C LEU A 804 16.02 -24.38 -1.75
N ALA A 805 15.84 -23.36 -0.92
CA ALA A 805 15.67 -21.99 -1.37
C ALA A 805 16.91 -21.47 -2.13
N SER A 806 18.12 -21.83 -1.66
CA SER A 806 19.40 -21.48 -2.30
C SER A 806 19.55 -22.13 -3.68
N LEU A 807 19.03 -23.35 -3.88
CA LEU A 807 19.00 -24.01 -5.20
C LEU A 807 18.10 -23.26 -6.21
N CYS A 808 17.06 -22.55 -5.76
CA CYS A 808 16.21 -21.74 -6.65
C CYS A 808 16.93 -20.47 -7.18
N VAL A 809 17.98 -20.02 -6.49
CA VAL A 809 18.77 -18.83 -6.84
C VAL A 809 20.22 -19.17 -7.24
N LEU A 810 20.46 -20.44 -7.59
CA LEU A 810 21.78 -20.92 -7.97
C LEU A 810 22.33 -20.19 -9.20
N HIS A 811 23.61 -19.82 -9.16
CA HIS A 811 24.34 -19.16 -10.25
C HIS A 811 25.28 -20.17 -10.94
N PRO A 812 25.53 -20.09 -12.26
CA PRO A 812 26.45 -21.00 -12.96
C PRO A 812 27.82 -21.17 -12.31
N ASP A 813 28.44 -20.07 -11.84
CA ASP A 813 29.71 -20.10 -11.09
C ASP A 813 29.72 -21.07 -9.89
N HIS A 814 28.57 -21.34 -9.26
CA HIS A 814 28.48 -22.28 -8.15
C HIS A 814 28.64 -23.73 -8.60
N VAL A 815 28.23 -24.07 -9.83
CA VAL A 815 28.36 -25.42 -10.39
C VAL A 815 29.84 -25.78 -10.50
N ASP A 816 30.64 -24.92 -11.12
CA ASP A 816 32.08 -25.15 -11.29
C ASP A 816 32.82 -25.13 -9.94
N ALA A 817 32.45 -24.23 -9.04
CA ALA A 817 33.09 -24.07 -7.74
C ALA A 817 32.75 -25.18 -6.73
N LEU A 818 31.52 -25.72 -6.74
CA LEU A 818 31.06 -26.73 -5.78
C LEU A 818 31.19 -28.17 -6.30
N SER A 819 31.12 -28.41 -7.61
CA SER A 819 31.10 -29.76 -8.19
C SER A 819 32.46 -30.32 -8.57
N SER A 820 33.53 -29.53 -8.47
CA SER A 820 34.81 -29.92 -9.04
C SER A 820 35.62 -30.83 -8.11
N GLN A 821 36.10 -31.92 -8.72
CA GLN A 821 37.10 -32.88 -8.26
C GLN A 821 38.50 -32.24 -7.99
N HIS A 822 38.59 -30.92 -7.86
CA HIS A 822 39.82 -30.13 -7.66
C HIS A 822 40.22 -30.05 -6.17
N TRP A 823 40.18 -31.18 -5.48
CA TRP A 823 40.40 -31.32 -4.03
C TRP A 823 41.86 -31.14 -3.57
N GLN A 824 42.78 -30.60 -4.37
CA GLN A 824 44.22 -30.67 -4.04
C GLN A 824 45.12 -29.45 -4.34
N ALA A 825 44.63 -28.30 -4.79
CA ALA A 825 45.57 -27.22 -5.13
C ALA A 825 46.09 -26.37 -3.95
N THR A 826 45.46 -26.39 -2.77
CA THR A 826 45.80 -25.42 -1.71
C THR A 826 45.66 -25.96 -0.29
N THR A 827 46.52 -26.91 0.09
CA THR A 827 46.95 -27.07 1.49
C THR A 827 48.42 -26.71 1.58
N THR A 828 48.72 -25.41 1.68
CA THR A 828 50.04 -24.92 2.09
C THR A 828 50.12 -24.91 3.61
N SER A 829 50.50 -26.06 4.19
CA SER A 829 51.16 -26.11 5.49
C SER A 829 52.54 -26.77 5.32
N GLY A 830 53.55 -25.93 5.10
CA GLY A 830 54.84 -26.03 5.77
C GLY A 830 55.82 -27.17 5.48
N ASP A 831 55.58 -28.15 4.62
CA ASP A 831 56.62 -29.13 4.26
C ASP A 831 56.57 -29.56 2.77
N PRO A 832 57.59 -29.24 1.93
CA PRO A 832 57.58 -29.52 0.48
C PRO A 832 57.81 -30.99 0.08
N HIS A 833 57.98 -31.91 1.03
CA HIS A 833 58.48 -33.26 0.72
C HIS A 833 57.50 -34.43 0.83
N ASN A 834 56.22 -34.24 1.18
CA ASN A 834 55.28 -35.36 1.13
C ASN A 834 53.79 -34.93 1.03
N PRO A 835 53.21 -34.77 -0.17
CA PRO A 835 51.77 -34.80 -0.31
C PRO A 835 51.31 -36.25 -0.15
N GLU A 836 50.57 -36.61 0.90
CA GLU A 836 49.95 -37.95 0.96
C GLU A 836 49.02 -38.10 -0.26
N PRO A 837 49.34 -38.99 -1.22
CA PRO A 837 48.56 -39.13 -2.44
C PRO A 837 47.24 -39.82 -2.13
N ARG A 838 46.17 -39.45 -2.84
CA ARG A 838 44.90 -40.19 -2.79
C ARG A 838 45.20 -41.68 -3.04
N PRO A 839 44.64 -42.61 -2.23
CA PRO A 839 44.82 -44.03 -2.52
C PRO A 839 44.27 -44.32 -3.91
N THR A 840 45.12 -44.80 -4.80
CA THR A 840 44.74 -45.21 -6.16
C THR A 840 44.22 -46.63 -6.11
N CYS A 841 43.36 -46.98 -7.07
CA CYS A 841 42.82 -48.31 -7.19
C CYS A 841 43.95 -49.31 -7.45
N GLU A 842 44.18 -50.23 -6.52
CA GLU A 842 45.25 -51.23 -6.57
C GLU A 842 45.05 -52.28 -7.67
N ASN A 843 43.85 -52.34 -8.25
CA ASN A 843 43.55 -53.18 -9.41
C ASN A 843 43.81 -52.48 -10.76
N HIS A 844 44.18 -51.20 -10.76
CA HIS A 844 44.61 -50.45 -11.93
C HIS A 844 46.10 -50.11 -11.81
N ASP A 845 46.89 -50.49 -12.81
CA ASP A 845 48.33 -50.16 -12.88
C ASP A 845 48.59 -48.73 -13.42
N ASP A 846 47.54 -47.91 -13.56
CA ASP A 846 47.63 -46.56 -14.16
C ASP A 846 48.14 -45.50 -13.18
N GLY A 847 48.06 -45.75 -11.86
CA GLY A 847 48.45 -44.77 -10.83
C GLY A 847 47.61 -43.48 -10.85
N GLU A 848 46.50 -43.47 -11.59
CA GLU A 848 45.63 -42.29 -11.78
C GLU A 848 44.20 -42.55 -11.31
N THR A 849 43.72 -43.80 -11.40
CA THR A 849 42.36 -44.16 -11.01
C THR A 849 42.21 -44.08 -9.48
N PRO A 850 41.36 -43.19 -8.91
CA PRO A 850 41.20 -43.08 -7.47
C PRO A 850 40.44 -44.30 -6.90
N ALA A 851 40.88 -44.78 -5.75
CA ALA A 851 40.13 -45.77 -4.98
C ALA A 851 38.99 -45.10 -4.23
N MET A 852 37.81 -45.73 -4.29
CA MET A 852 36.55 -45.25 -3.71
C MET A 852 36.18 -46.09 -2.46
N ILE A 853 36.61 -47.36 -2.43
CA ILE A 853 36.20 -48.36 -1.45
C ILE A 853 37.45 -49.08 -0.95
N LEU A 854 37.56 -49.20 0.38
CA LEU A 854 38.49 -50.10 1.05
C LEU A 854 37.75 -51.40 1.37
N CYS A 855 38.27 -52.52 0.88
CA CYS A 855 37.80 -53.83 1.35
C CYS A 855 38.70 -54.30 2.49
N GLU A 856 38.16 -54.41 3.71
CA GLU A 856 38.94 -54.78 4.90
C GLU A 856 39.45 -56.23 4.84
N GLU A 857 38.72 -57.11 4.15
CA GLU A 857 39.10 -58.52 4.00
C GLU A 857 40.04 -58.77 2.82
N CYS A 858 39.93 -58.01 1.74
CA CYS A 858 40.90 -58.04 0.63
C CYS A 858 42.12 -57.15 0.89
N GLY A 859 42.07 -56.29 1.91
CA GLY A 859 43.10 -55.29 2.22
C GLY A 859 43.42 -54.34 1.06
N SER A 860 42.50 -54.17 0.11
CA SER A 860 42.76 -53.46 -1.15
C SER A 860 41.85 -52.27 -1.35
N ASN A 861 42.47 -51.20 -1.86
CA ASN A 861 41.82 -49.97 -2.26
C ASN A 861 41.32 -50.10 -3.69
N LEU A 862 40.01 -50.03 -3.90
CA LEU A 862 39.37 -50.30 -5.18
C LEU A 862 38.56 -49.10 -5.66
N CYS A 863 38.60 -48.80 -6.96
CA CYS A 863 37.60 -47.93 -7.58
C CYS A 863 36.24 -48.66 -7.60
N GLY A 864 35.15 -47.93 -7.76
CA GLY A 864 33.80 -48.53 -7.77
C GLY A 864 33.57 -49.56 -8.87
N GLU A 865 34.29 -49.46 -9.99
CA GLU A 865 34.26 -50.47 -11.07
C GLU A 865 34.94 -51.77 -10.62
N CYS A 866 36.14 -51.65 -10.04
CA CYS A 866 36.93 -52.78 -9.55
C CYS A 866 36.31 -53.46 -8.33
N ASP A 867 35.72 -52.69 -7.40
CA ASP A 867 34.91 -53.26 -6.32
C ASP A 867 33.79 -54.13 -6.89
N ARG A 868 33.04 -53.60 -7.86
CA ARG A 868 31.90 -54.29 -8.46
C ARG A 868 32.33 -55.59 -9.13
N ILE A 869 33.45 -55.58 -9.85
CA ILE A 869 33.97 -56.74 -10.61
C ILE A 869 34.64 -57.78 -9.69
N LEU A 870 35.44 -57.37 -8.71
CA LEU A 870 36.18 -58.28 -7.82
C LEU A 870 35.28 -58.89 -6.74
N HIS A 871 34.23 -58.17 -6.31
CA HIS A 871 33.27 -58.65 -5.32
C HIS A 871 32.01 -59.28 -5.94
N LEU A 872 32.03 -59.55 -7.25
CA LEU A 872 30.99 -60.30 -7.96
C LEU A 872 31.02 -61.81 -7.64
N HIS A 873 32.18 -62.35 -7.23
CA HIS A 873 32.38 -63.78 -6.99
C HIS A 873 31.82 -64.23 -5.62
N ARG A 874 31.22 -65.43 -5.54
CA ARG A 874 30.52 -65.96 -4.34
C ARG A 874 31.35 -65.95 -3.05
N ARG A 875 32.68 -66.00 -3.16
CA ARG A 875 33.62 -66.04 -2.01
C ARG A 875 33.96 -64.65 -1.48
N THR A 876 34.00 -63.64 -2.35
CA THR A 876 34.39 -62.26 -2.02
C THR A 876 33.20 -61.35 -1.75
N ARG A 877 32.00 -61.77 -2.18
CA ARG A 877 30.76 -60.99 -2.07
C ARG A 877 30.36 -60.53 -0.66
N LEU A 878 30.79 -61.24 0.39
CA LEU A 878 30.45 -60.95 1.78
C LEU A 878 31.51 -60.09 2.49
N HIS A 879 32.56 -59.69 1.79
CA HIS A 879 33.62 -58.93 2.40
C HIS A 879 33.12 -57.60 2.96
N HIS A 880 33.60 -57.25 4.15
CA HIS A 880 33.36 -55.93 4.73
C HIS A 880 34.06 -54.85 3.91
N ARG A 881 33.29 -53.83 3.51
CA ARG A 881 33.71 -52.78 2.57
C ARG A 881 33.33 -51.42 3.12
N THR A 882 34.32 -50.56 3.27
CA THR A 882 34.18 -49.21 3.81
C THR A 882 34.48 -48.21 2.70
N VAL A 883 33.57 -47.26 2.47
CA VAL A 883 33.77 -46.18 1.51
C VAL A 883 34.70 -45.15 2.14
N PHE A 884 35.64 -44.59 1.37
CA PHE A 884 36.52 -43.54 1.90
C PHE A 884 35.69 -42.32 2.34
N ARG A 885 35.98 -41.80 3.54
CA ARG A 885 35.32 -40.61 4.12
C ARG A 885 35.29 -39.41 3.18
N GLN A 886 36.33 -39.27 2.35
CA GLN A 886 36.47 -38.21 1.35
C GLN A 886 35.41 -38.26 0.23
N GLU A 887 34.81 -39.43 -0.06
CA GLU A 887 33.68 -39.55 -0.99
C GLU A 887 32.32 -39.37 -0.32
N GLN A 888 32.20 -39.70 0.97
CA GLN A 888 31.00 -39.39 1.76
C GLN A 888 30.79 -37.88 1.93
N GLU A 889 31.84 -37.07 1.82
CA GLU A 889 31.77 -35.61 1.95
C GLU A 889 31.66 -34.89 0.58
N ALA A 890 31.70 -35.62 -0.54
CA ALA A 890 31.65 -35.04 -1.88
C ALA A 890 30.23 -34.56 -2.23
N ILE A 891 30.13 -33.27 -2.59
CA ILE A 891 28.90 -32.65 -3.07
C ILE A 891 28.98 -32.45 -4.58
N LYS A 892 27.91 -32.84 -5.30
CA LYS A 892 27.76 -32.51 -6.72
C LYS A 892 26.56 -31.60 -6.90
N VAL A 893 26.80 -30.40 -7.41
CA VAL A 893 25.80 -29.36 -7.66
C VAL A 893 25.71 -29.08 -9.15
N ASP A 894 24.56 -29.26 -9.77
CA ASP A 894 24.38 -28.82 -11.16
C ASP A 894 23.20 -27.85 -11.29
N LEU A 895 23.18 -27.12 -12.40
CA LEU A 895 22.13 -26.18 -12.75
C LEU A 895 21.66 -26.49 -14.17
N HIS A 896 20.42 -26.92 -14.32
CA HIS A 896 19.80 -27.18 -15.63
C HIS A 896 18.56 -26.33 -15.77
N GLU A 897 18.62 -25.33 -16.66
CA GLU A 897 17.49 -24.49 -17.09
C GLU A 897 16.64 -23.89 -15.95
N GLY A 898 17.29 -23.49 -14.85
CA GLY A 898 16.64 -22.88 -13.69
C GLY A 898 16.20 -23.84 -12.59
N CYS A 899 16.47 -25.14 -12.77
CA CYS A 899 16.39 -26.17 -11.74
C CYS A 899 17.78 -26.39 -11.13
N GLY A 900 17.94 -26.04 -9.86
CA GLY A 900 19.14 -26.32 -9.10
C GLY A 900 19.08 -27.73 -8.52
N ARG A 901 20.14 -28.51 -8.71
CA ARG A 901 20.25 -29.87 -8.18
C ARG A 901 21.48 -30.03 -7.31
N THR A 902 21.35 -30.75 -6.21
CA THR A 902 22.48 -31.17 -5.38
C THR A 902 22.36 -32.66 -5.03
N LYS A 903 23.49 -33.36 -5.14
CA LYS A 903 23.63 -34.79 -4.86
C LYS A 903 24.73 -35.00 -3.84
N LEU A 904 24.32 -35.59 -2.72
CA LEU A 904 25.15 -36.14 -1.66
C LEU A 904 25.00 -37.67 -1.65
N PHE A 905 25.84 -38.37 -0.89
CA PHE A 905 25.73 -39.83 -0.79
C PHE A 905 24.36 -40.29 -0.25
N TRP A 906 23.80 -39.56 0.72
CA TRP A 906 22.53 -39.86 1.39
C TRP A 906 21.33 -39.05 0.87
N LEU A 907 21.55 -38.05 0.01
CA LEU A 907 20.50 -37.10 -0.40
C LEU A 907 20.60 -36.75 -1.89
N LEU A 908 19.47 -36.77 -2.59
CA LEU A 908 19.29 -36.05 -3.85
C LEU A 908 18.21 -34.98 -3.63
N ALA A 909 18.56 -33.71 -3.85
CA ALA A 909 17.65 -32.58 -3.71
C ALA A 909 17.60 -31.77 -5.01
N LEU A 910 16.39 -31.46 -5.45
CA LEU A 910 16.08 -30.73 -6.67
C LEU A 910 15.13 -29.59 -6.32
N ALA A 911 15.37 -28.38 -6.82
CA ALA A 911 14.46 -27.26 -6.64
C ALA A 911 14.34 -26.43 -7.92
N ASP A 912 13.10 -26.24 -8.39
CA ASP A 912 12.81 -25.41 -9.54
C ASP A 912 12.41 -23.99 -9.13
N SER A 913 13.09 -23.02 -9.71
CA SER A 913 12.88 -21.60 -9.43
C SER A 913 11.60 -21.02 -10.04
N THR A 914 10.98 -21.69 -11.03
CA THR A 914 9.79 -21.16 -11.71
C THR A 914 8.48 -21.65 -11.11
N THR A 915 8.44 -22.93 -10.74
CA THR A 915 7.25 -23.57 -10.16
C THR A 915 7.29 -23.62 -8.64
N LEU A 916 8.42 -23.28 -8.01
CA LEU A 916 8.65 -23.39 -6.56
C LEU A 916 8.33 -24.79 -6.01
N LYS A 917 8.56 -25.80 -6.85
CA LYS A 917 8.47 -27.22 -6.47
C LYS A 917 9.87 -27.76 -6.24
N ALA A 918 10.04 -28.48 -5.15
CA ALA A 918 11.26 -29.17 -4.83
C ALA A 918 10.99 -30.67 -4.62
N MET A 919 11.98 -31.51 -4.89
CA MET A 919 11.94 -32.94 -4.64
C MET A 919 13.13 -33.36 -3.79
N LEU A 920 12.86 -34.26 -2.83
CA LEU A 920 13.86 -34.85 -1.96
C LEU A 920 13.79 -36.37 -2.04
N GLU A 921 14.90 -37.02 -2.39
CA GLU A 921 15.09 -38.46 -2.28
C GLU A 921 16.19 -38.76 -1.25
N LEU A 922 15.80 -39.34 -0.11
CA LEU A 922 16.71 -39.78 0.94
C LEU A 922 17.15 -41.23 0.68
N ARG A 923 18.45 -41.46 0.57
CA ARG A 923 19.08 -42.78 0.40
C ARG A 923 19.52 -43.29 1.77
N GLY A 924 18.96 -44.42 2.21
CA GLY A 924 19.32 -45.03 3.49
C GLY A 924 20.64 -45.79 3.46
N GLU A 925 21.45 -45.67 4.52
CA GLU A 925 22.73 -46.40 4.71
C GLU A 925 22.57 -47.93 4.71
N ASN A 926 21.38 -48.45 5.06
CA ASN A 926 21.14 -49.89 5.16
C ASN A 926 20.94 -50.62 3.82
N GLN A 927 21.09 -49.96 2.66
CA GLN A 927 21.03 -50.64 1.37
C GLN A 927 22.33 -51.35 0.97
N GLN A 928 23.45 -51.15 1.67
CA GLN A 928 24.73 -51.79 1.33
C GLN A 928 25.07 -53.06 2.13
N SER A 929 24.27 -53.47 3.13
CA SER A 929 24.60 -54.61 4.02
C SER A 929 23.66 -55.82 3.97
N ARG A 930 22.69 -55.89 3.05
CA ARG A 930 21.94 -57.14 2.81
C ARG A 930 22.20 -57.66 1.41
N GLY A 931 22.89 -58.80 1.35
CA GLY A 931 23.30 -59.48 0.12
C GLY A 931 22.20 -59.49 -0.93
N ALA A 932 22.37 -58.66 -1.98
CA ALA A 932 21.47 -58.63 -3.10
C ALA A 932 21.49 -59.98 -3.79
N VAL A 933 20.46 -60.82 -3.65
CA VAL A 933 20.17 -61.78 -4.71
C VAL A 933 20.07 -60.96 -6.00
N ALA A 934 20.78 -61.36 -7.06
CA ALA A 934 20.77 -60.68 -8.35
C ALA A 934 19.36 -60.76 -8.96
N THR A 935 18.46 -59.92 -8.46
CA THR A 935 17.19 -59.57 -9.06
C THR A 935 17.49 -58.32 -9.85
N SER A 936 17.36 -58.45 -11.16
CA SER A 936 17.53 -57.34 -12.08
C SER A 936 16.53 -56.23 -11.73
N ALA A 937 16.96 -54.98 -11.59
CA ALA A 937 16.06 -53.89 -11.22
C ALA A 937 15.06 -53.59 -12.35
N CYS A 938 13.84 -53.23 -11.98
CA CYS A 938 12.81 -52.76 -12.89
C CYS A 938 13.32 -51.53 -13.63
N ARG A 939 13.21 -51.56 -14.96
CA ARG A 939 13.60 -50.46 -15.86
C ARG A 939 13.09 -49.07 -15.45
N PHE A 940 11.89 -49.00 -14.89
CA PHE A 940 11.18 -47.74 -14.63
C PHE A 940 11.27 -47.32 -13.16
N CYS A 941 10.79 -48.15 -12.24
CA CYS A 941 10.75 -47.81 -10.82
C CYS A 941 11.98 -48.25 -10.01
N GLY A 942 12.87 -49.06 -10.60
CA GLY A 942 14.05 -49.61 -9.93
C GLY A 942 13.78 -50.70 -8.88
N ALA A 943 12.51 -51.11 -8.68
CA ALA A 943 12.15 -52.22 -7.79
C ALA A 943 12.73 -53.56 -8.28
N PRO A 944 13.04 -54.53 -7.41
CA PRO A 944 13.53 -55.83 -7.85
C PRO A 944 12.53 -56.51 -8.78
N ALA A 945 12.98 -56.87 -9.98
CA ALA A 945 12.18 -57.52 -11.01
C ALA A 945 12.84 -58.84 -11.44
N GLN A 946 12.01 -59.81 -11.84
CA GLN A 946 12.51 -61.05 -12.40
C GLN A 946 12.83 -60.84 -13.89
N PRO A 947 14.01 -61.24 -14.36
CA PRO A 947 14.32 -61.24 -15.78
C PRO A 947 13.41 -62.26 -16.48
N SER A 948 12.61 -61.80 -17.44
CA SER A 948 11.78 -62.66 -18.28
C SER A 948 12.54 -63.02 -19.55
N LEU A 949 12.55 -64.31 -19.94
CA LEU A 949 13.15 -64.77 -21.20
C LEU A 949 12.51 -64.14 -22.45
N LEU A 950 11.34 -63.51 -22.30
CA LEU A 950 10.57 -62.89 -23.38
C LEU A 950 10.77 -61.37 -23.51
N SER A 951 11.48 -60.73 -22.56
CA SER A 951 11.68 -59.27 -22.56
C SER A 951 13.15 -58.93 -22.29
N PRO A 952 13.81 -58.14 -23.16
CA PRO A 952 15.22 -57.78 -23.00
C PRO A 952 15.50 -56.88 -21.78
N ALA A 953 14.46 -56.27 -21.20
CA ALA A 953 14.56 -55.46 -19.99
C ALA A 953 13.65 -56.02 -18.87
N PRO A 954 14.11 -56.08 -17.61
CA PRO A 954 13.30 -56.50 -16.47
C PRO A 954 12.33 -55.39 -16.05
N VAL A 955 11.06 -55.74 -15.83
CA VAL A 955 10.00 -54.83 -15.40
C VAL A 955 9.20 -55.49 -14.28
N CYS A 956 8.89 -54.77 -13.21
CA CYS A 956 8.12 -55.28 -12.08
C CYS A 956 6.63 -55.47 -12.44
N GLN A 957 5.85 -56.14 -11.59
CA GLN A 957 4.41 -56.39 -11.83
C GLN A 957 3.51 -55.16 -11.57
N ASP A 958 4.08 -54.00 -11.28
CA ASP A 958 3.32 -52.76 -11.11
C ASP A 958 2.59 -52.42 -12.42
N GLN A 959 1.31 -52.07 -12.31
CA GLN A 959 0.46 -51.78 -13.46
C GLN A 959 1.09 -50.69 -14.33
N ASP A 960 1.51 -49.57 -13.76
CA ASP A 960 2.03 -48.43 -14.53
C ASP A 960 3.33 -48.81 -15.25
N CYS A 961 4.22 -49.56 -14.60
CA CYS A 961 5.46 -50.07 -15.21
C CYS A 961 5.18 -51.05 -16.37
N GLN A 962 4.14 -51.88 -16.27
CA GLN A 962 3.73 -52.77 -17.35
C GLN A 962 3.13 -51.98 -18.52
N GLU A 963 2.36 -50.92 -18.25
CA GLU A 963 1.82 -50.05 -19.30
C GLU A 963 2.94 -49.30 -20.03
N TYR A 964 3.89 -48.72 -19.29
CA TYR A 964 5.09 -48.09 -19.82
C TYR A 964 5.92 -49.05 -20.67
N ASN A 965 6.08 -50.31 -20.24
CA ASN A 965 6.84 -51.30 -21.01
C ASN A 965 6.21 -51.62 -22.38
N ARG A 966 4.88 -51.55 -22.51
CA ARG A 966 4.20 -51.79 -23.80
C ARG A 966 4.53 -50.72 -24.83
N GLU A 967 4.72 -49.48 -24.39
CA GLU A 967 5.00 -48.33 -25.27
C GLU A 967 6.49 -48.00 -25.39
N ALA A 968 7.35 -48.53 -24.52
CA ALA A 968 8.77 -48.22 -24.48
C ALA A 968 9.57 -48.85 -25.63
N CYS A 969 10.59 -48.14 -26.11
CA CYS A 969 11.57 -48.69 -27.05
C CYS A 969 12.33 -49.85 -26.38
N VAL A 970 12.63 -50.91 -27.13
CA VAL A 970 13.39 -52.09 -26.67
C VAL A 970 14.80 -52.15 -27.26
N ARG A 971 15.21 -51.13 -28.03
CA ARG A 971 16.57 -51.05 -28.60
C ARG A 971 17.56 -50.61 -27.53
N THR A 972 18.77 -51.15 -27.62
CA THR A 972 19.93 -50.73 -26.84
C THR A 972 20.81 -49.85 -27.71
N HIS A 973 21.27 -48.72 -27.19
CA HIS A 973 22.22 -47.84 -27.88
C HIS A 973 23.62 -48.48 -27.92
N ASP A 974 24.50 -47.98 -28.80
CA ASP A 974 25.89 -48.45 -28.92
C ASP A 974 26.68 -48.31 -27.61
N CYS A 975 26.28 -47.38 -26.73
CA CYS A 975 26.84 -47.21 -25.38
C CYS A 975 26.38 -48.27 -24.36
N GLY A 976 25.55 -49.24 -24.76
CA GLY A 976 25.05 -50.30 -23.88
C GLY A 976 23.80 -49.94 -23.06
N HIS A 977 23.34 -48.68 -23.10
CA HIS A 977 22.13 -48.25 -22.40
C HIS A 977 20.85 -48.53 -23.21
N LEU A 978 19.77 -48.92 -22.51
CA LEU A 978 18.45 -49.07 -23.11
C LEU A 978 17.89 -47.71 -23.53
N CYS A 979 17.27 -47.63 -24.70
CA CYS A 979 16.66 -46.40 -25.19
C CYS A 979 15.49 -45.98 -24.30
N GLY A 980 15.49 -44.74 -23.78
CA GLY A 980 14.38 -44.19 -22.98
C GLY A 980 13.14 -43.75 -23.79
N GLY A 981 13.21 -43.88 -25.12
CA GLY A 981 12.18 -43.42 -26.06
C GLY A 981 10.98 -44.36 -26.23
N LEU A 982 10.12 -44.04 -27.20
CA LEU A 982 8.93 -44.83 -27.54
C LEU A 982 9.24 -45.93 -28.58
N LYS A 983 8.42 -46.99 -28.56
CA LYS A 983 8.44 -48.05 -29.55
C LYS A 983 7.95 -47.53 -30.90
N GLY A 984 8.73 -47.79 -31.96
CA GLY A 984 8.34 -47.43 -33.34
C GLY A 984 8.71 -46.02 -33.78
N GLU A 985 9.48 -45.26 -32.99
CA GLU A 985 10.02 -43.97 -33.43
C GLU A 985 11.03 -44.15 -34.59
N SER A 986 10.99 -43.21 -35.54
CA SER A 986 11.88 -43.19 -36.73
C SER A 986 13.35 -43.08 -36.32
N SER A 987 13.64 -42.19 -35.36
CA SER A 987 14.92 -42.06 -34.67
C SER A 987 14.72 -42.32 -33.18
N CYS A 988 15.52 -43.19 -32.58
CA CYS A 988 15.50 -43.39 -31.13
C CYS A 988 15.92 -42.10 -30.40
N LEU A 989 15.28 -41.84 -29.25
CA LEU A 989 15.69 -40.79 -28.31
C LEU A 989 17.20 -40.90 -28.02
N PRO A 990 17.99 -39.81 -28.08
CA PRO A 990 19.40 -39.83 -27.68
C PRO A 990 19.59 -40.38 -26.26
N CYS A 991 20.76 -40.96 -26.00
CA CYS A 991 21.03 -41.57 -24.70
C CYS A 991 20.99 -40.53 -23.58
N LEU A 992 20.01 -40.63 -22.68
CA LEU A 992 19.81 -39.71 -21.56
C LEU A 992 20.95 -39.71 -20.52
N HIS A 993 21.86 -40.70 -20.58
CA HIS A 993 23.07 -40.73 -19.75
C HIS A 993 24.24 -39.90 -20.32
N GLY A 994 24.01 -39.10 -21.37
CA GLY A 994 25.03 -38.20 -21.93
C GLY A 994 26.15 -38.91 -22.71
N CYS A 995 26.01 -40.20 -23.01
CA CYS A 995 27.01 -40.98 -23.75
C CYS A 995 27.06 -40.63 -25.25
N SER A 996 26.08 -39.87 -25.74
CA SER A 996 26.00 -39.41 -27.12
C SER A 996 26.42 -37.95 -27.17
N ASN A 997 27.45 -37.59 -27.94
CA ASN A 997 27.89 -36.20 -28.19
C ASN A 997 26.90 -35.42 -29.08
N THR A 998 25.59 -35.58 -28.87
CA THR A 998 24.54 -34.88 -29.60
C THR A 998 24.20 -33.58 -28.88
N PRO A 999 24.49 -32.40 -29.46
CA PRO A 999 24.28 -31.10 -28.83
C PRO A 999 22.79 -30.71 -28.67
N SER A 1000 21.85 -31.53 -29.14
CA SER A 1000 20.41 -31.26 -29.06
C SER A 1000 19.79 -31.63 -27.71
N LEU A 1001 20.43 -32.50 -26.92
CA LEU A 1001 19.88 -32.99 -25.66
C LEU A 1001 20.20 -32.02 -24.53
N LYS A 1002 19.17 -31.47 -23.89
CA LYS A 1002 19.31 -30.49 -22.79
C LYS A 1002 19.10 -31.06 -21.39
N GLN A 1003 18.57 -32.28 -21.29
CA GLN A 1003 18.18 -32.92 -20.05
C GLN A 1003 18.71 -34.35 -20.00
N ASP A 1004 19.00 -34.86 -18.80
CA ASP A 1004 19.51 -36.20 -18.56
C ASP A 1004 18.47 -37.18 -17.97
N ALA A 1005 18.89 -38.40 -17.67
CA ALA A 1005 18.02 -39.48 -17.21
C ALA A 1005 17.43 -39.25 -15.81
N ASP A 1006 18.13 -38.49 -14.98
CA ASP A 1006 17.78 -38.22 -13.59
C ASP A 1006 16.94 -36.92 -13.46
N ASP A 1007 16.93 -36.08 -14.50
CA ASP A 1007 16.08 -34.90 -14.55
C ASP A 1007 14.59 -35.26 -14.45
N MET A 1008 13.84 -34.37 -13.81
CA MET A 1008 12.41 -34.54 -13.61
C MET A 1008 11.63 -34.12 -14.84
N CYS A 1009 10.56 -34.86 -15.13
CA CYS A 1009 9.59 -34.39 -16.11
C CYS A 1009 8.88 -33.15 -15.54
N MET A 1010 9.12 -31.98 -16.14
CA MET A 1010 8.54 -30.69 -15.70
C MET A 1010 7.04 -30.54 -16.04
N ILE A 1011 6.35 -31.66 -16.28
CA ILE A 1011 4.89 -31.73 -16.41
C ILE A 1011 4.30 -32.42 -15.17
N CYS A 1012 4.76 -33.64 -14.85
CA CYS A 1012 4.25 -34.38 -13.69
C CYS A 1012 4.93 -33.95 -12.38
N PHE A 1013 6.20 -33.54 -12.43
CA PHE A 1013 7.05 -33.25 -11.27
C PHE A 1013 7.22 -34.41 -10.28
N SER A 1014 6.67 -35.60 -10.56
CA SER A 1014 6.65 -36.75 -9.65
C SER A 1014 7.67 -37.83 -10.02
N GLU A 1015 8.06 -37.92 -11.29
CA GLU A 1015 8.93 -38.97 -11.82
C GLU A 1015 10.07 -38.42 -12.70
N ALA A 1016 11.24 -39.05 -12.59
CA ALA A 1016 12.41 -38.76 -13.44
C ALA A 1016 12.12 -39.18 -14.88
N LEU A 1017 12.82 -38.59 -15.85
CA LEU A 1017 12.64 -38.88 -17.28
C LEU A 1017 12.92 -40.35 -17.61
N SER A 1018 13.80 -41.02 -16.88
CA SER A 1018 14.07 -42.46 -17.03
C SER A 1018 12.95 -43.38 -16.52
N ALA A 1019 12.06 -42.89 -15.66
CA ALA A 1019 11.03 -43.70 -15.00
C ALA A 1019 9.81 -43.98 -15.90
N ALA A 1020 9.70 -43.36 -17.07
CA ALA A 1020 8.66 -43.66 -18.06
C ALA A 1020 9.17 -43.32 -19.48
N PRO A 1021 8.53 -43.82 -20.55
CA PRO A 1021 8.94 -43.51 -21.92
C PRO A 1021 8.87 -42.00 -22.19
N ALA A 1022 9.98 -41.45 -22.67
CA ALA A 1022 10.15 -40.02 -22.88
C ALA A 1022 10.33 -39.66 -24.36
N ILE A 1023 9.99 -38.43 -24.73
CA ILE A 1023 10.15 -37.89 -26.08
C ILE A 1023 10.93 -36.58 -26.02
N GLN A 1024 11.78 -36.35 -27.02
CA GLN A 1024 12.47 -35.08 -27.22
C GLN A 1024 11.67 -34.21 -28.17
N LEU A 1025 11.24 -33.03 -27.72
CA LEU A 1025 10.60 -32.03 -28.55
C LEU A 1025 11.62 -31.37 -29.49
N GLU A 1026 11.16 -30.70 -30.56
CA GLU A 1026 12.06 -29.98 -31.49
C GLU A 1026 12.91 -28.90 -30.79
N CYS A 1027 12.44 -28.35 -29.66
CA CYS A 1027 13.18 -27.38 -28.86
C CYS A 1027 14.34 -27.99 -28.03
N GLY A 1028 14.52 -29.32 -28.09
CA GLY A 1028 15.58 -30.08 -27.42
C GLY A 1028 15.20 -30.61 -26.03
N HIS A 1029 14.06 -30.17 -25.47
CA HIS A 1029 13.55 -30.58 -24.17
C HIS A 1029 12.90 -31.96 -24.19
N VAL A 1030 13.05 -32.68 -23.09
CA VAL A 1030 12.57 -34.05 -22.93
C VAL A 1030 11.48 -34.11 -21.86
N PHE A 1031 10.39 -34.80 -22.18
CA PHE A 1031 9.25 -35.01 -21.28
C PHE A 1031 8.72 -36.44 -21.44
N HIS A 1032 8.01 -36.96 -20.43
CA HIS A 1032 7.29 -38.22 -20.62
C HIS A 1032 6.23 -38.07 -21.71
N ALA A 1033 6.15 -39.06 -22.60
CA ALA A 1033 5.21 -39.05 -23.71
C ALA A 1033 3.75 -38.95 -23.24
N HIS A 1034 3.40 -39.73 -22.22
CA HIS A 1034 2.08 -39.72 -21.58
C HIS A 1034 1.74 -38.33 -20.99
N CYS A 1035 2.71 -37.66 -20.37
CA CYS A 1035 2.52 -36.33 -19.80
C CYS A 1035 2.17 -35.31 -20.88
N CYS A 1036 2.92 -35.28 -22.00
CA CYS A 1036 2.60 -34.41 -23.13
C CYS A 1036 1.21 -34.69 -23.71
N ARG A 1037 0.84 -35.97 -23.91
CA ARG A 1037 -0.50 -36.34 -24.40
C ARG A 1037 -1.60 -35.85 -23.46
N THR A 1038 -1.41 -36.02 -22.15
CA THR A 1038 -2.40 -35.62 -21.14
C THR A 1038 -2.62 -34.10 -21.13
N VAL A 1039 -1.54 -33.31 -21.18
CA VAL A 1039 -1.62 -31.84 -21.24
C VAL A 1039 -2.34 -31.37 -22.52
N LEU A 1040 -1.96 -31.91 -23.68
CA LEU A 1040 -2.59 -31.55 -24.95
C LEU A 1040 -4.06 -31.99 -25.04
N THR A 1041 -4.43 -33.09 -24.39
CA THR A 1041 -5.82 -33.59 -24.35
C THR A 1041 -6.69 -32.74 -23.42
N ARG A 1042 -6.17 -32.33 -22.25
CA ARG A 1042 -6.90 -31.48 -21.29
C ARG A 1042 -7.06 -30.03 -21.75
N ARG A 1043 -6.19 -29.54 -22.65
CA ARG A 1043 -6.22 -28.19 -23.23
C ARG A 1043 -6.02 -27.08 -22.18
N TRP A 1044 -6.89 -26.06 -22.15
CA TRP A 1044 -6.80 -24.90 -21.27
C TRP A 1044 -7.79 -25.01 -20.10
N PRO A 1045 -7.45 -24.43 -18.93
CA PRO A 1045 -8.38 -24.29 -17.81
C PRO A 1045 -9.42 -23.18 -18.10
N GLY A 1046 -10.64 -23.35 -17.59
CA GLY A 1046 -11.73 -22.38 -17.74
C GLY A 1046 -12.36 -22.29 -19.15
N PRO A 1047 -13.34 -21.38 -19.33
CA PRO A 1047 -14.10 -21.24 -20.58
C PRO A 1047 -13.34 -20.49 -21.68
N ARG A 1048 -12.46 -19.54 -21.30
CA ARG A 1048 -11.67 -18.74 -22.24
C ARG A 1048 -10.57 -19.58 -22.90
N ILE A 1049 -10.51 -19.53 -24.23
CA ILE A 1049 -9.45 -20.18 -25.00
C ILE A 1049 -8.10 -19.54 -24.69
N THR A 1050 -7.18 -20.33 -24.15
CA THR A 1050 -5.76 -19.95 -24.00
C THR A 1050 -4.87 -21.04 -24.58
N PHE A 1051 -3.65 -20.68 -25.01
CA PHE A 1051 -2.76 -21.60 -25.73
C PHE A 1051 -1.47 -21.94 -24.97
N THR A 1052 -1.35 -21.52 -23.71
CA THR A 1052 -0.14 -21.74 -22.89
C THR A 1052 0.18 -23.23 -22.72
N PHE A 1053 -0.84 -24.10 -22.68
CA PHE A 1053 -0.69 -25.56 -22.57
C PHE A 1053 0.00 -26.21 -23.80
N SER A 1054 -0.01 -25.54 -24.96
CA SER A 1054 0.64 -26.00 -26.20
C SER A 1054 2.10 -25.56 -26.30
N LEU A 1055 2.61 -24.87 -25.29
CA LEU A 1055 3.99 -24.41 -25.20
C LEU A 1055 4.80 -25.32 -24.27
N CYS A 1056 6.08 -25.46 -24.57
CA CYS A 1056 7.05 -26.18 -23.74
C CYS A 1056 7.05 -25.56 -22.32
N PRO A 1057 6.86 -26.36 -21.25
CA PRO A 1057 6.91 -25.88 -19.88
C PRO A 1057 8.19 -25.11 -19.54
N ILE A 1058 9.31 -25.47 -20.16
CA ILE A 1058 10.64 -24.91 -19.89
C ILE A 1058 10.89 -23.65 -20.73
N CYS A 1059 11.05 -23.78 -22.06
CA CYS A 1059 11.44 -22.66 -22.92
C CYS A 1059 10.30 -21.86 -23.56
N LYS A 1060 9.04 -22.26 -23.33
CA LYS A 1060 7.84 -21.65 -23.91
C LYS A 1060 7.76 -21.66 -25.46
N VAL A 1061 8.61 -22.43 -26.14
CA VAL A 1061 8.48 -22.72 -27.58
C VAL A 1061 7.32 -23.70 -27.81
N ARG A 1062 6.63 -23.65 -28.96
CA ARG A 1062 5.53 -24.58 -29.26
C ARG A 1062 5.98 -26.04 -29.18
N VAL A 1063 5.15 -26.88 -28.56
CA VAL A 1063 5.38 -28.32 -28.47
C VAL A 1063 5.16 -28.94 -29.86
N THR A 1064 6.20 -29.57 -30.41
CA THR A 1064 6.17 -30.26 -31.70
C THR A 1064 6.91 -31.58 -31.58
N HIS A 1065 6.25 -32.67 -32.00
CA HIS A 1065 6.81 -34.01 -32.09
C HIS A 1065 5.91 -34.89 -32.98
N GLY A 1066 6.49 -35.82 -33.75
CA GLY A 1066 5.75 -36.66 -34.69
C GLY A 1066 4.61 -37.46 -34.06
N VAL A 1067 4.85 -38.01 -32.86
CA VAL A 1067 3.84 -38.79 -32.09
C VAL A 1067 2.68 -37.91 -31.58
N LEU A 1068 2.88 -36.60 -31.49
CA LEU A 1068 1.86 -35.65 -31.01
C LEU A 1068 1.11 -34.96 -32.18
N ALA A 1069 1.49 -35.23 -33.43
CA ALA A 1069 0.97 -34.51 -34.60
C ALA A 1069 -0.57 -34.59 -34.73
N GLU A 1070 -1.17 -35.74 -34.41
CA GLU A 1070 -2.63 -35.93 -34.43
C GLU A 1070 -3.36 -35.02 -33.41
N LEU A 1071 -2.77 -34.79 -32.23
CA LEU A 1071 -3.32 -33.91 -31.21
C LEU A 1071 -3.04 -32.42 -31.52
N LEU A 1072 -1.87 -32.13 -32.09
CA LEU A 1072 -1.43 -30.77 -32.40
C LEU A 1072 -2.16 -30.18 -33.61
N GLY A 1073 -2.58 -31.00 -34.58
CA GLY A 1073 -3.29 -30.54 -35.79
C GLY A 1073 -4.54 -29.70 -35.47
N PRO A 1074 -5.52 -30.22 -34.71
CA PRO A 1074 -6.70 -29.47 -34.29
C PRO A 1074 -6.38 -28.22 -33.44
N ILE A 1075 -5.36 -28.29 -32.58
CA ILE A 1075 -4.94 -27.16 -31.74
C ILE A 1075 -4.36 -26.03 -32.60
N SER A 1076 -3.53 -26.36 -33.59
CA SER A 1076 -2.95 -25.40 -34.52
C SER A 1076 -4.02 -24.73 -35.38
N ALA A 1077 -4.99 -25.51 -35.88
CA ALA A 1077 -6.12 -24.97 -36.63
C ALA A 1077 -6.97 -23.99 -35.78
N LEU A 1078 -7.22 -24.33 -34.51
CA LEU A 1078 -7.93 -23.43 -33.59
C LEU A 1078 -7.12 -22.17 -33.28
N TYR A 1079 -5.80 -22.30 -33.07
CA TYR A 1079 -4.90 -21.17 -32.84
C TYR A 1079 -4.94 -20.19 -34.01
N GLU A 1080 -4.80 -20.68 -35.25
CA GLU A 1080 -4.83 -19.81 -36.44
C GLU A 1080 -6.23 -19.21 -36.66
N ASP A 1081 -7.32 -19.92 -36.35
CA ASP A 1081 -8.67 -19.37 -36.42
C ASP A 1081 -8.87 -18.20 -35.43
N VAL A 1082 -8.47 -18.38 -34.17
CA VAL A 1082 -8.55 -17.33 -33.13
C VAL A 1082 -7.63 -16.16 -33.47
N ARG A 1083 -6.38 -16.43 -33.87
CA ARG A 1083 -5.41 -15.41 -34.26
C ARG A 1083 -5.95 -14.53 -35.40
N ARG A 1084 -6.49 -15.16 -36.44
CA ARG A 1084 -7.07 -14.47 -37.61
C ARG A 1084 -8.27 -13.59 -37.21
N LYS A 1085 -9.19 -14.11 -36.39
CA LYS A 1085 -10.37 -13.35 -35.93
C LYS A 1085 -9.97 -12.19 -35.01
N ALA A 1086 -9.02 -12.41 -34.10
CA ALA A 1086 -8.53 -11.37 -33.18
C ALA A 1086 -7.84 -10.24 -33.94
N LEU A 1087 -6.98 -10.57 -34.90
CA LEU A 1087 -6.29 -9.58 -35.73
C LEU A 1087 -7.27 -8.78 -36.60
N MET A 1088 -8.22 -9.47 -37.25
CA MET A 1088 -9.28 -8.82 -38.02
C MET A 1088 -10.09 -7.86 -37.14
N ARG A 1089 -10.45 -8.26 -35.91
CA ARG A 1089 -11.16 -7.38 -34.98
C ARG A 1089 -10.35 -6.13 -34.62
N LEU A 1090 -9.05 -6.30 -34.34
CA LEU A 1090 -8.13 -5.21 -34.01
C LEU A 1090 -8.01 -4.19 -35.16
N GLU A 1091 -7.98 -4.66 -36.40
CA GLU A 1091 -7.92 -3.81 -37.59
C GLU A 1091 -9.20 -2.99 -37.76
N TYR A 1092 -10.38 -3.62 -37.62
CA TYR A 1092 -11.68 -2.95 -37.71
C TYR A 1092 -11.95 -1.97 -36.56
N GLU A 1093 -11.32 -2.16 -35.40
CA GLU A 1093 -11.34 -1.20 -34.28
C GLU A 1093 -10.32 -0.06 -34.46
N GLY A 1094 -9.49 -0.07 -35.49
CA GLY A 1094 -8.45 0.95 -35.70
C GLY A 1094 -7.27 0.88 -34.73
N LEU A 1095 -7.24 -0.13 -33.84
CA LEU A 1095 -6.24 -0.28 -32.78
C LEU A 1095 -4.92 -0.95 -33.23
N HIS A 1096 -4.82 -1.31 -34.51
CA HIS A 1096 -3.60 -1.88 -35.10
C HIS A 1096 -2.39 -0.91 -35.08
N ARG A 1097 -2.60 0.38 -34.75
CA ARG A 1097 -1.57 1.40 -34.55
C ARG A 1097 -1.43 1.89 -33.09
N ALA A 1098 -1.99 1.16 -32.13
CA ALA A 1098 -1.88 1.53 -30.72
C ALA A 1098 -0.42 1.64 -30.27
N GLU A 1099 -0.15 2.51 -29.29
CA GLU A 1099 1.20 2.76 -28.76
C GLU A 1099 1.92 1.47 -28.31
N ALA A 1100 1.15 0.51 -27.78
CA ALA A 1100 1.67 -0.80 -27.37
C ALA A 1100 2.28 -1.63 -28.52
N ILE A 1101 1.95 -1.31 -29.77
CA ILE A 1101 2.42 -1.97 -31.00
C ILE A 1101 3.44 -1.08 -31.75
N SER A 1102 3.23 0.24 -31.78
CA SER A 1102 4.07 1.16 -32.55
C SER A 1102 5.33 1.64 -31.83
N THR A 1103 5.37 1.61 -30.50
CA THR A 1103 6.47 2.17 -29.70
C THR A 1103 7.63 1.17 -29.55
N PRO A 1104 8.87 1.52 -29.98
CA PRO A 1104 10.04 0.67 -29.77
C PRO A 1104 10.28 0.40 -28.28
N GLY A 1105 10.38 -0.88 -27.89
CA GLY A 1105 10.56 -1.30 -26.49
C GLY A 1105 9.26 -1.68 -25.76
N ALA A 1106 8.08 -1.44 -26.35
CA ALA A 1106 6.82 -1.94 -25.80
C ALA A 1106 6.69 -3.48 -25.94
N ARG A 1107 5.94 -4.12 -25.03
CA ARG A 1107 5.78 -5.60 -24.96
C ARG A 1107 5.34 -6.24 -26.28
N TYR A 1108 4.57 -5.53 -27.10
CA TYR A 1108 4.02 -6.03 -28.37
C TYR A 1108 4.52 -5.27 -29.59
N TYR A 1109 5.69 -4.64 -29.50
CA TYR A 1109 6.29 -3.90 -30.62
C TYR A 1109 6.36 -4.77 -31.90
N ASN A 1110 5.80 -4.27 -33.01
CA ASN A 1110 5.66 -5.00 -34.29
C ASN A 1110 4.93 -6.36 -34.21
N ASN A 1111 4.12 -6.61 -33.17
CA ASN A 1111 3.36 -7.85 -33.02
C ASN A 1111 1.87 -7.61 -32.69
N PRO A 1112 1.07 -7.12 -33.67
CA PRO A 1112 -0.35 -6.83 -33.47
C PRO A 1112 -1.19 -8.08 -33.14
N ALA A 1113 -0.79 -9.26 -33.65
CA ALA A 1113 -1.50 -10.51 -33.39
C ALA A 1113 -1.43 -10.92 -31.92
N ALA A 1114 -0.25 -10.81 -31.30
CA ALA A 1114 -0.08 -11.12 -29.88
C ALA A 1114 -0.83 -10.11 -28.98
N TYR A 1115 -0.84 -8.82 -29.35
CA TYR A 1115 -1.64 -7.80 -28.67
C TYR A 1115 -3.14 -8.12 -28.74
N ALA A 1116 -3.65 -8.48 -29.93
CA ALA A 1116 -5.05 -8.83 -30.11
C ALA A 1116 -5.48 -10.07 -29.33
N MET A 1117 -4.64 -11.11 -29.30
CA MET A 1117 -4.93 -12.35 -28.55
C MET A 1117 -4.90 -12.17 -27.03
N ASP A 1118 -4.12 -11.21 -26.53
CA ASP A 1118 -4.10 -10.85 -25.10
C ASP A 1118 -5.33 -10.01 -24.72
N ARG A 1119 -5.69 -9.04 -25.58
CA ARG A 1119 -6.81 -8.11 -25.37
C ARG A 1119 -8.19 -8.75 -25.46
N TYR A 1120 -8.42 -9.66 -26.40
CA TYR A 1120 -9.74 -10.22 -26.68
C TYR A 1120 -9.93 -11.62 -26.10
N ALA A 1121 -11.13 -11.90 -25.60
CA ALA A 1121 -11.53 -13.21 -25.11
C ALA A 1121 -12.32 -13.97 -26.18
N TYR A 1122 -11.88 -15.20 -26.48
CA TYR A 1122 -12.54 -16.12 -27.40
C TYR A 1122 -12.95 -17.41 -26.70
N TYR A 1123 -14.07 -17.99 -27.15
CA TYR A 1123 -14.70 -19.17 -26.55
C TYR A 1123 -15.06 -20.18 -27.65
N VAL A 1124 -15.10 -21.47 -27.31
CA VAL A 1124 -15.53 -22.52 -28.26
C VAL A 1124 -17.03 -22.71 -28.15
N CYS A 1125 -17.76 -22.52 -29.24
CA CYS A 1125 -19.20 -22.79 -29.25
C CYS A 1125 -19.48 -24.30 -29.20
N PHE A 1126 -20.28 -24.75 -28.24
CA PHE A 1126 -20.65 -26.16 -28.09
C PHE A 1126 -21.36 -26.76 -29.31
N LYS A 1127 -22.24 -25.98 -29.96
CA LYS A 1127 -23.03 -26.48 -31.11
C LYS A 1127 -22.22 -26.64 -32.40
N CYS A 1128 -21.41 -25.64 -32.78
CA CYS A 1128 -20.69 -25.64 -34.06
C CYS A 1128 -19.17 -25.85 -33.94
N ASN A 1129 -18.62 -25.94 -32.72
CA ASN A 1129 -17.19 -26.08 -32.43
C ASN A 1129 -16.29 -24.97 -33.00
N LYS A 1130 -16.86 -23.83 -33.41
CA LYS A 1130 -16.10 -22.65 -33.88
C LYS A 1130 -15.79 -21.69 -32.73
N ALA A 1131 -14.63 -21.04 -32.80
CA ALA A 1131 -14.30 -19.97 -31.87
C ALA A 1131 -15.16 -18.72 -32.13
N TYR A 1132 -15.72 -18.11 -31.09
CA TYR A 1132 -16.46 -16.86 -31.17
C TYR A 1132 -15.98 -15.85 -30.14
N TYR A 1133 -16.20 -14.58 -30.41
CA TYR A 1133 -15.79 -13.47 -29.56
C TYR A 1133 -16.74 -13.31 -28.38
N GLY A 1134 -16.18 -13.15 -27.17
CA GLY A 1134 -16.96 -12.97 -25.94
C GLY A 1134 -16.52 -11.76 -25.12
N GLY A 1135 -16.03 -10.70 -25.77
CA GLY A 1135 -15.65 -9.45 -25.10
C GLY A 1135 -14.14 -9.28 -24.91
N GLU A 1136 -13.78 -8.20 -24.21
CA GLU A 1136 -12.38 -7.92 -23.85
C GLU A 1136 -11.97 -8.71 -22.60
N ALA A 1137 -10.73 -9.19 -22.61
CA ALA A 1137 -10.16 -10.02 -21.55
C ALA A 1137 -10.13 -9.33 -20.18
N ARG A 1138 -10.02 -8.00 -20.13
CA ARG A 1138 -10.00 -7.24 -18.85
C ARG A 1138 -11.28 -7.38 -18.04
N CYS A 1139 -12.42 -7.58 -18.71
CA CYS A 1139 -13.71 -7.81 -18.05
C CYS A 1139 -13.81 -9.21 -17.43
N ASP A 1140 -12.85 -10.10 -17.71
CA ASP A 1140 -12.80 -11.49 -17.23
C ASP A 1140 -11.90 -11.63 -15.98
N VAL A 1141 -10.97 -10.69 -15.73
CA VAL A 1141 -9.96 -10.77 -14.65
C VAL A 1141 -10.56 -10.51 -13.26
N GLU A 1142 -11.73 -9.86 -13.17
CA GLU A 1142 -12.44 -9.58 -11.91
C GLU A 1142 -13.31 -10.75 -11.41
N ALA A 1143 -13.47 -11.81 -12.23
CA ALA A 1143 -14.14 -13.05 -11.84
C ALA A 1143 -13.08 -14.13 -11.55
N GLY A 1144 -13.14 -14.76 -10.38
CA GLY A 1144 -12.17 -15.77 -9.96
C GLY A 1144 -12.09 -16.95 -10.95
N LEU A 1145 -10.90 -17.56 -11.04
CA LEU A 1145 -10.63 -18.78 -11.83
C LEU A 1145 -11.42 -19.98 -11.25
N GLY A 1146 -12.70 -20.10 -11.59
CA GLY A 1146 -13.50 -21.30 -11.35
C GLY A 1146 -13.30 -22.31 -12.49
N ASP A 1147 -12.74 -23.48 -12.18
CA ASP A 1147 -12.58 -24.58 -13.15
C ASP A 1147 -13.92 -25.29 -13.48
N GLU A 1148 -15.01 -24.96 -12.77
CA GLU A 1148 -16.34 -25.55 -12.96
C GLU A 1148 -17.26 -24.64 -13.78
N TYR A 1149 -17.39 -24.92 -15.08
CA TYR A 1149 -18.41 -24.34 -15.96
C TYR A 1149 -19.02 -25.45 -16.83
N ASP A 1150 -20.26 -25.29 -17.29
CA ASP A 1150 -20.87 -26.22 -18.24
C ASP A 1150 -20.55 -25.79 -19.69
N PRO A 1151 -19.76 -26.58 -20.46
CA PRO A 1151 -19.44 -26.24 -21.84
C PRO A 1151 -20.68 -26.09 -22.73
N ARG A 1152 -21.82 -26.70 -22.38
CA ARG A 1152 -23.07 -26.64 -23.16
C ARG A 1152 -23.68 -25.24 -23.20
N GLU A 1153 -23.32 -24.39 -22.25
CA GLU A 1153 -23.82 -23.02 -22.14
C GLU A 1153 -23.02 -22.02 -23.00
N LEU A 1154 -21.83 -22.42 -23.50
CA LEU A 1154 -21.05 -21.61 -24.43
C LEU A 1154 -21.60 -21.77 -25.86
N VAL A 1155 -22.43 -20.82 -26.29
CA VAL A 1155 -23.06 -20.84 -27.62
C VAL A 1155 -22.85 -19.50 -28.31
N CYS A 1156 -22.29 -19.52 -29.53
CA CYS A 1156 -22.10 -18.30 -30.29
C CYS A 1156 -23.44 -17.69 -30.76
N GLY A 1157 -23.43 -16.40 -31.10
CA GLY A 1157 -24.64 -15.70 -31.57
C GLY A 1157 -25.29 -16.31 -32.81
N ALA A 1158 -24.52 -16.99 -33.67
CA ALA A 1158 -25.07 -17.71 -34.84
C ALA A 1158 -25.81 -19.00 -34.48
N CYS A 1159 -25.51 -19.57 -33.31
CA CYS A 1159 -26.07 -20.83 -32.82
C CYS A 1159 -27.11 -20.63 -31.71
N SER A 1160 -27.28 -19.39 -31.25
CA SER A 1160 -28.41 -18.92 -30.45
C SER A 1160 -29.53 -18.38 -31.37
N ASP A 1161 -30.61 -17.81 -30.82
CA ASP A 1161 -31.84 -17.50 -31.56
C ASP A 1161 -31.67 -16.36 -32.59
N VAL A 1162 -31.28 -16.71 -33.82
CA VAL A 1162 -31.05 -15.82 -34.97
C VAL A 1162 -32.32 -15.19 -35.56
N SER A 1163 -33.51 -15.56 -35.10
CA SER A 1163 -34.79 -15.12 -35.71
C SER A 1163 -35.04 -13.62 -35.64
N ARG A 1164 -34.37 -12.93 -34.70
CA ARG A 1164 -34.49 -11.47 -34.48
C ARG A 1164 -33.26 -10.66 -34.92
N ALA A 1165 -32.23 -11.29 -35.48
CA ALA A 1165 -30.97 -10.64 -35.84
C ALA A 1165 -30.91 -10.25 -37.32
N GLN A 1166 -30.46 -9.03 -37.63
CA GLN A 1166 -30.16 -8.62 -39.01
C GLN A 1166 -28.85 -9.27 -39.48
N MET A 1167 -28.91 -9.97 -40.62
CA MET A 1167 -27.74 -10.63 -41.20
C MET A 1167 -26.80 -9.60 -41.86
N CYS A 1168 -25.51 -9.72 -41.60
CA CYS A 1168 -24.53 -8.85 -42.23
C CYS A 1168 -24.33 -9.24 -43.71
N PRO A 1169 -24.40 -8.30 -44.66
CA PRO A 1169 -24.19 -8.61 -46.08
C PRO A 1169 -22.74 -9.05 -46.40
N LYS A 1170 -21.76 -8.67 -45.57
CA LYS A 1170 -20.34 -9.05 -45.75
C LYS A 1170 -19.96 -10.34 -45.03
N HIS A 1171 -20.48 -10.55 -43.83
CA HIS A 1171 -20.00 -11.62 -42.93
C HIS A 1171 -21.10 -12.58 -42.46
N GLY A 1172 -22.31 -12.48 -42.99
CA GLY A 1172 -23.45 -13.31 -42.60
C GLY A 1172 -23.67 -13.29 -41.09
N THR A 1173 -23.57 -14.47 -40.46
CA THR A 1173 -23.69 -14.67 -39.01
C THR A 1173 -22.36 -14.94 -38.31
N ASP A 1174 -21.22 -14.94 -39.02
CA ASP A 1174 -19.94 -15.41 -38.48
C ASP A 1174 -19.41 -14.55 -37.32
N PHE A 1175 -19.78 -13.27 -37.28
CA PHE A 1175 -19.45 -12.33 -36.19
C PHE A 1175 -20.71 -11.78 -35.52
N LEU A 1176 -21.81 -12.55 -35.53
CA LEU A 1176 -23.04 -12.14 -34.86
C LEU A 1176 -22.85 -12.19 -33.34
N GLU A 1177 -23.05 -11.05 -32.69
CA GLU A 1177 -22.92 -10.89 -31.24
C GLU A 1177 -24.27 -10.54 -30.61
N TYR A 1178 -24.49 -10.98 -29.38
CA TYR A 1178 -25.64 -10.58 -28.55
C TYR A 1178 -25.17 -9.76 -27.37
N LYS A 1179 -26.05 -8.87 -26.93
CA LYS A 1179 -25.90 -8.13 -25.68
C LYS A 1179 -26.27 -9.03 -24.51
N CYS A 1180 -25.55 -8.92 -23.39
CA CYS A 1180 -26.01 -9.46 -22.12
C CYS A 1180 -27.38 -8.88 -21.77
N ARG A 1181 -28.36 -9.73 -21.44
CA ARG A 1181 -29.71 -9.29 -21.09
C ARG A 1181 -29.71 -8.27 -19.96
N TYR A 1182 -28.78 -8.40 -19.02
CA TYR A 1182 -28.75 -7.66 -17.76
C TYR A 1182 -27.71 -6.54 -17.67
N CYS A 1183 -26.88 -6.33 -18.69
CA CYS A 1183 -25.93 -5.21 -18.72
C CYS A 1183 -25.51 -4.82 -20.14
N CYS A 1184 -24.78 -3.72 -20.30
CA CYS A 1184 -24.20 -3.24 -21.55
C CYS A 1184 -22.85 -3.92 -21.82
N SER A 1185 -22.82 -5.25 -21.84
CA SER A 1185 -21.64 -6.04 -22.21
C SER A 1185 -21.99 -7.06 -23.29
N VAL A 1186 -21.00 -7.52 -24.05
CA VAL A 1186 -21.18 -8.63 -25.02
C VAL A 1186 -21.43 -9.91 -24.23
N ALA A 1187 -22.39 -10.72 -24.68
CA ALA A 1187 -22.71 -11.99 -24.07
C ALA A 1187 -21.68 -13.08 -24.42
N VAL A 1188 -21.46 -13.98 -23.47
CA VAL A 1188 -20.61 -15.16 -23.57
C VAL A 1188 -21.47 -16.42 -23.42
N PHE A 1189 -22.30 -16.48 -22.39
CA PHE A 1189 -23.13 -17.64 -22.11
C PHE A 1189 -24.53 -17.50 -22.69
N PHE A 1190 -25.10 -18.62 -23.12
CA PHE A 1190 -26.50 -18.76 -23.50
C PHE A 1190 -27.14 -19.87 -22.67
N CYS A 1191 -27.80 -19.46 -21.60
CA CYS A 1191 -28.37 -20.38 -20.61
C CYS A 1191 -29.89 -20.50 -20.81
N PHE A 1192 -30.45 -21.60 -20.30
CA PHE A 1192 -31.89 -21.88 -20.28
C PHE A 1192 -32.57 -21.84 -21.67
N GLY A 1193 -31.78 -21.95 -22.75
CA GLY A 1193 -32.25 -21.87 -24.13
C GLY A 1193 -32.89 -20.54 -24.51
N THR A 1194 -32.78 -19.50 -23.67
CA THR A 1194 -33.54 -18.25 -23.83
C THR A 1194 -32.78 -16.98 -23.47
N THR A 1195 -31.69 -17.06 -22.69
CA THR A 1195 -31.10 -15.88 -22.06
C THR A 1195 -29.59 -15.78 -22.29
N HIS A 1196 -29.13 -14.62 -22.76
CA HIS A 1196 -27.71 -14.31 -22.96
C HIS A 1196 -27.10 -13.59 -21.75
N PHE A 1197 -25.97 -14.08 -21.26
CA PHE A 1197 -25.23 -13.53 -20.12
C PHE A 1197 -23.77 -13.20 -20.49
N CYS A 1198 -23.21 -12.12 -19.96
CA CYS A 1198 -21.75 -11.98 -19.86
C CYS A 1198 -21.23 -12.79 -18.65
N ASN A 1199 -19.93 -13.05 -18.56
CA ASN A 1199 -19.34 -13.85 -17.48
C ASN A 1199 -19.75 -13.35 -16.08
N ALA A 1200 -19.56 -12.06 -15.79
CA ALA A 1200 -19.87 -11.51 -14.47
C ALA A 1200 -21.36 -11.56 -14.09
N CYS A 1201 -22.28 -11.49 -15.06
CA CYS A 1201 -23.72 -11.69 -14.82
C CYS A 1201 -24.11 -13.17 -14.78
N HIS A 1202 -23.33 -14.06 -15.40
CA HIS A 1202 -23.52 -15.50 -15.33
C HIS A 1202 -23.09 -16.03 -13.96
N ASP A 1203 -21.97 -15.55 -13.40
CA ASP A 1203 -21.55 -15.94 -12.03
C ASP A 1203 -22.61 -15.59 -10.97
N ASP A 1204 -23.29 -14.44 -11.14
CA ASP A 1204 -24.35 -13.95 -10.25
C ASP A 1204 -25.76 -14.18 -10.84
N PHE A 1205 -25.93 -15.19 -11.71
CA PHE A 1205 -27.17 -15.36 -12.48
C PHE A 1205 -28.40 -15.49 -11.56
N GLN A 1206 -28.29 -16.20 -10.44
CA GLN A 1206 -29.40 -16.42 -9.51
C GLN A 1206 -29.97 -15.11 -8.97
N ARG A 1207 -29.11 -14.15 -8.63
CA ARG A 1207 -29.55 -12.84 -8.15
C ARG A 1207 -30.07 -12.00 -9.31
N VAL A 1208 -29.29 -11.90 -10.39
CA VAL A 1208 -29.57 -10.99 -11.50
C VAL A 1208 -30.86 -11.35 -12.23
N THR A 1209 -31.19 -12.64 -12.38
CA THR A 1209 -32.46 -13.08 -12.98
C THR A 1209 -33.67 -12.82 -12.09
N ASN A 1210 -33.47 -12.70 -10.77
CA ASN A 1210 -34.52 -12.48 -9.78
C ASN A 1210 -34.84 -10.99 -9.56
N ILE A 1211 -34.05 -10.07 -10.12
CA ILE A 1211 -34.33 -8.63 -10.04
C ILE A 1211 -35.50 -8.29 -10.97
N PRO A 1212 -36.57 -7.64 -10.46
CA PRO A 1212 -37.67 -7.16 -11.31
C PRO A 1212 -37.16 -6.24 -12.42
N LYS A 1213 -37.71 -6.36 -13.63
CA LYS A 1213 -37.25 -5.59 -14.80
C LYS A 1213 -37.25 -4.06 -14.60
N ALA A 1214 -38.15 -3.55 -13.75
CA ALA A 1214 -38.23 -2.12 -13.43
C ALA A 1214 -37.08 -1.62 -12.53
N GLU A 1215 -36.38 -2.52 -11.85
CA GLU A 1215 -35.27 -2.23 -10.93
C GLU A 1215 -33.90 -2.53 -11.56
N LEU A 1216 -33.87 -3.01 -12.80
CA LEU A 1216 -32.62 -3.20 -13.53
C LEU A 1216 -32.01 -1.85 -13.92
N PRO A 1217 -30.67 -1.72 -13.91
CA PRO A 1217 -30.00 -0.48 -14.28
C PRO A 1217 -30.31 -0.08 -15.72
N HIS A 1218 -30.48 1.21 -15.95
CA HIS A 1218 -30.66 1.77 -17.28
C HIS A 1218 -29.31 1.96 -17.97
N CYS A 1219 -29.33 2.08 -19.30
CA CYS A 1219 -28.12 2.38 -20.06
C CYS A 1219 -27.54 3.73 -19.59
N PRO A 1220 -26.23 3.82 -19.29
CA PRO A 1220 -25.20 2.76 -19.36
C PRO A 1220 -25.22 1.80 -18.15
N ALA A 1221 -25.41 0.50 -18.41
CA ALA A 1221 -25.52 -0.53 -17.38
C ALA A 1221 -24.26 -1.41 -17.32
N GLY A 1222 -23.67 -1.55 -16.14
CA GLY A 1222 -22.55 -2.46 -15.86
C GLY A 1222 -23.02 -3.86 -15.46
N PRO A 1223 -22.11 -4.86 -15.43
CA PRO A 1223 -22.43 -6.21 -14.95
C PRO A 1223 -22.93 -6.24 -13.48
N ARG A 1224 -23.49 -7.39 -13.05
CA ARG A 1224 -24.01 -7.61 -11.68
C ARG A 1224 -25.07 -6.59 -11.20
N ALA A 1225 -25.81 -6.02 -12.16
CA ALA A 1225 -26.82 -4.98 -11.95
C ALA A 1225 -26.25 -3.65 -11.39
N GLN A 1226 -25.05 -3.27 -11.84
CA GLN A 1226 -24.43 -1.99 -11.49
C GLN A 1226 -24.85 -0.89 -12.48
N GLN A 1227 -25.19 0.30 -11.96
CA GLN A 1227 -25.43 1.49 -12.78
C GLN A 1227 -24.08 2.18 -13.05
N LEU A 1228 -23.75 2.44 -14.32
CA LEU A 1228 -22.56 3.21 -14.69
C LEU A 1228 -22.91 4.70 -14.80
N GLU A 1229 -21.89 5.55 -14.66
CA GLU A 1229 -21.99 7.00 -14.81
C GLU A 1229 -21.80 7.42 -16.28
N GLY A 1230 -22.42 8.53 -16.68
CA GLY A 1230 -22.38 9.05 -18.05
C GLY A 1230 -23.63 8.70 -18.89
N GLU A 1231 -23.69 9.25 -20.10
CA GLU A 1231 -24.80 9.03 -21.05
C GLU A 1231 -24.45 8.07 -22.19
N GLU A 1232 -23.16 7.72 -22.36
CA GLU A 1232 -22.69 6.89 -23.46
C GLU A 1232 -22.73 5.39 -23.12
N CYS A 1233 -23.36 4.60 -23.99
CA CYS A 1233 -23.41 3.14 -23.84
C CYS A 1233 -22.02 2.52 -24.06
N PRO A 1234 -21.53 1.60 -23.18
CA PRO A 1234 -20.27 0.88 -23.39
C PRO A 1234 -20.19 0.05 -24.68
N LEU A 1235 -21.33 -0.27 -25.30
CA LEU A 1235 -21.42 -0.98 -26.58
C LEU A 1235 -21.56 -0.04 -27.78
N HIS A 1236 -21.55 1.28 -27.54
CA HIS A 1236 -21.73 2.37 -28.51
C HIS A 1236 -22.90 2.14 -29.47
N VAL A 1237 -24.02 1.61 -28.95
CA VAL A 1237 -25.21 1.29 -29.73
C VAL A 1237 -26.47 1.60 -28.93
N GLN A 1238 -27.50 2.07 -29.63
CA GLN A 1238 -28.84 2.18 -29.04
C GLN A 1238 -29.48 0.80 -28.97
N HIS A 1239 -29.91 0.39 -27.78
CA HIS A 1239 -30.51 -0.91 -27.54
C HIS A 1239 -31.73 -0.77 -26.62
N PRO A 1240 -32.64 -1.77 -26.59
CA PRO A 1240 -33.76 -1.82 -25.67
C PRO A 1240 -33.34 -1.75 -24.19
N PRO A 1241 -34.28 -1.45 -23.26
CA PRO A 1241 -33.99 -1.43 -21.83
C PRO A 1241 -33.39 -2.74 -21.32
N THR A 1242 -32.55 -2.64 -20.30
CA THR A 1242 -31.97 -3.80 -19.61
C THR A 1242 -33.07 -4.77 -19.14
N GLY A 1243 -32.84 -6.06 -19.33
CA GLY A 1243 -33.84 -7.13 -19.12
C GLY A 1243 -34.44 -7.68 -20.41
N GLU A 1244 -34.05 -7.17 -21.58
CA GLU A 1244 -34.46 -7.67 -22.90
C GLU A 1244 -33.28 -8.22 -23.73
N GLU A 1245 -33.57 -9.24 -24.53
CA GLU A 1245 -32.62 -9.83 -25.47
C GLU A 1245 -32.41 -8.91 -26.68
N PHE A 1246 -31.15 -8.68 -27.04
CA PHE A 1246 -30.81 -7.79 -28.15
C PHE A 1246 -29.61 -8.31 -28.95
N ALA A 1247 -29.83 -8.51 -30.25
CA ALA A 1247 -28.77 -8.83 -31.19
C ALA A 1247 -28.02 -7.55 -31.58
N LEU A 1248 -26.71 -7.54 -31.36
CA LEU A 1248 -25.84 -6.41 -31.68
C LEU A 1248 -25.49 -6.34 -33.17
N GLY A 1249 -25.81 -7.40 -33.93
CA GLY A 1249 -25.41 -7.55 -35.33
C GLY A 1249 -23.96 -7.99 -35.45
N CYS A 1250 -23.31 -7.62 -36.55
CA CYS A 1250 -21.93 -8.01 -36.85
C CYS A 1250 -20.92 -7.16 -36.07
N GLY A 1251 -20.25 -7.78 -35.09
CA GLY A 1251 -19.34 -7.09 -34.17
C GLY A 1251 -18.16 -6.37 -34.82
N VAL A 1252 -17.67 -6.86 -35.96
CA VAL A 1252 -16.59 -6.19 -36.72
C VAL A 1252 -17.10 -5.01 -37.55
N CYS A 1253 -18.28 -5.12 -38.18
CA CYS A 1253 -18.83 -4.05 -39.00
C CYS A 1253 -19.41 -2.90 -38.17
N ARG A 1254 -19.90 -3.18 -36.96
CA ARG A 1254 -20.45 -2.17 -36.06
C ARG A 1254 -19.47 -1.01 -35.83
N ASN A 1255 -18.19 -1.32 -35.63
CA ASN A 1255 -17.15 -0.33 -35.35
C ASN A 1255 -16.67 0.42 -36.61
N ALA A 1256 -16.98 -0.10 -37.81
CA ALA A 1256 -16.67 0.56 -39.08
C ALA A 1256 -17.75 1.57 -39.52
N HIS A 1257 -18.96 1.49 -38.96
CA HIS A 1257 -20.05 2.44 -39.24
C HIS A 1257 -20.02 3.70 -38.34
N THR A 1258 -19.11 3.75 -37.38
CA THR A 1258 -18.77 4.93 -36.56
C THR A 1258 -17.64 5.77 -37.16
N PHE A 1259 -17.20 5.46 -38.39
CA PHE A 1259 -16.29 6.28 -39.19
C PHE A 1259 -16.99 6.91 -40.39
#